data_AF-A0A349BLV3-F1
#
_entry.id   AF-A0A349BLV3-F1
#
_cell.length_a   1.000
_cell.length_b   1.000
_cell.length_c   1.000
_cell.angle_alpha   90.00
_cell.angle_beta   90.00
_cell.angle_gamma   90.00
#
_symmetry.space_group_name_H-M   'P 1'
#
loop_
_entity.id
_entity.type
_entity.pdbx_description
1 polymer ?
#
loop_
_entity_poly.entity_id
_entity_poly.type
_entity_poly.pdbx_seq_one_letter_code
_entity_poly.pdbx_strand_id
1 'polypeptide(L)'
;MGTQRSFGRTWWGNAWVEAMERIDYNTNRLPRGRRYANNGSVKAIDIKDGEVIAKVKGSRPRPYDIKICLKRFNDSQVKRIKGVIENNPAVASELNRGRLPESLLPVLNEQKIHIFPGDWDEITANCSCPDWANPCKHLAAVYYILANEIDKAPFLIFNLKGVSTQTLTEAAGLTNKRQIDAGDLEKGIFIPYEQVKAEIKGKEDSLEPPDLSFQGIDIDSMFSLLPDSPLFYTEGDFKRMLLHVYKEIMKAAEMINITEGNDHSFKGTNFFLVQDTTTTVHRTLLQKEVFRNAGFMFFAATDEAVPPKTGSRELYERIFGNLLIINSKTNSIKIPVLRDNKLKFVKQRGIAASTDSIFGIFLSLPLDTSLDNNSVSSRFLNLATSVALALLRGGAFIPEVVMKEGYNAFTIRYAPLVHDEKIRNLMDDLKGIMPLNFGFRKDKGDIMTEDGVYDVMSMILTHFVHRVITADVYDGKLIRTFFSGETYEAERFQERQTAKAVSDWLERLHIRQKDISPVIRIETEGEDSFAVEIDVENKRDPMAPVIPLSRVFDSKDMVFSYPADTVRTDVSRQVSIAGEYMANLLEVLNSRGREKAIISSTAMSDFMTGGADILTLLGIRVIIPKELKRLVMPRIAIKAEKKGKGAISYLSLDDLLDFSWEIAIGDKTISGEEFIKLAKKATGIVRFNDRYILLKPQDVKNIVDRINKPLPALSSMDIIHAAFTGEVEGMLFNPGIALRKVLDQL
;
A
#
# COMPACT_ATOMS: atom_id res chain seq x y z
N MET A 1 9.16 -22.43 -22.83
CA MET A 1 7.97 -23.09 -22.25
C MET A 1 7.23 -22.04 -21.44
N GLY A 2 6.01 -21.65 -21.83
CA GLY A 2 5.26 -20.63 -21.08
C GLY A 2 4.79 -21.21 -19.74
N THR A 3 5.06 -20.50 -18.65
CA THR A 3 4.57 -20.83 -17.31
C THR A 3 3.05 -21.03 -17.33
N GLN A 4 2.60 -22.21 -16.91
CA GLN A 4 1.18 -22.55 -16.85
C GLN A 4 0.53 -21.69 -15.76
N ARG A 5 -0.31 -20.73 -16.16
CA ARG A 5 -1.00 -19.85 -15.20
C ARG A 5 -2.04 -20.65 -14.41
N SER A 6 -2.01 -20.51 -13.08
CA SER A 6 -3.10 -20.92 -12.19
C SER A 6 -4.26 -19.91 -12.28
N PHE A 7 -5.48 -20.42 -12.40
CA PHE A 7 -6.72 -19.65 -12.33
C PHE A 7 -7.31 -19.80 -10.93
N GLY A 8 -7.99 -18.76 -10.41
CA GLY A 8 -8.57 -18.79 -9.07
C GLY A 8 -7.49 -18.63 -8.00
N ARG A 9 -6.80 -17.49 -8.02
CA ARG A 9 -5.69 -17.18 -7.09
C ARG A 9 -6.19 -16.57 -5.79
N THR A 10 -7.32 -15.89 -5.84
CA THR A 10 -8.05 -15.44 -4.66
C THR A 10 -9.08 -16.49 -4.29
N TRP A 11 -9.60 -16.40 -3.07
CA TRP A 11 -10.66 -17.27 -2.62
C TRP A 11 -11.90 -17.23 -3.53
N TRP A 12 -12.33 -16.06 -4.01
CA TRP A 12 -13.52 -15.95 -4.87
C TRP A 12 -13.31 -16.54 -6.26
N GLY A 13 -12.13 -16.34 -6.86
CA GLY A 13 -11.81 -16.97 -8.14
C GLY A 13 -11.66 -18.48 -7.98
N ASN A 14 -11.08 -18.96 -6.88
CA ASN A 14 -10.98 -20.39 -6.57
C ASN A 14 -12.37 -21.01 -6.37
N ALA A 15 -13.23 -20.40 -5.56
CA ALA A 15 -14.61 -20.85 -5.34
C ALA A 15 -15.42 -20.88 -6.65
N TRP A 16 -15.18 -19.95 -7.59
CA TRP A 16 -15.74 -20.02 -8.93
C TRP A 16 -15.23 -21.24 -9.72
N VAL A 17 -13.91 -21.48 -9.73
CA VAL A 17 -13.32 -22.64 -10.41
C VAL A 17 -13.84 -23.94 -9.82
N GLU A 18 -13.85 -24.07 -8.49
CA GLU A 18 -14.39 -25.22 -7.77
C GLU A 18 -15.87 -25.44 -8.08
N ALA A 19 -16.68 -24.38 -8.15
CA ALA A 19 -18.06 -24.49 -8.55
C ALA A 19 -18.20 -25.05 -9.96
N MET A 20 -17.42 -24.55 -10.93
CA MET A 20 -17.45 -25.07 -12.31
C MET A 20 -17.00 -26.53 -12.37
N GLU A 21 -15.92 -26.89 -11.68
CA GLU A 21 -15.38 -28.26 -11.66
C GLU A 21 -16.32 -29.25 -10.97
N ARG A 22 -16.97 -28.82 -9.89
CA ARG A 22 -18.02 -29.59 -9.22
C ARG A 22 -19.21 -29.85 -10.14
N ILE A 23 -19.61 -28.90 -10.99
CA ILE A 23 -20.70 -29.11 -11.95
C ILE A 23 -20.25 -30.00 -13.14
N ASP A 24 -18.99 -29.91 -13.57
CA ASP A 24 -18.41 -30.70 -14.69
C ASP A 24 -17.95 -32.12 -14.30
N TYR A 25 -18.16 -32.55 -13.05
CA TYR A 25 -17.58 -33.78 -12.48
C TYR A 25 -17.84 -35.05 -13.31
N ASN A 26 -18.99 -35.13 -14.00
CA ASN A 26 -19.37 -36.27 -14.84
C ASN A 26 -18.84 -36.19 -16.28
N THR A 27 -18.47 -35.00 -16.75
CA THR A 27 -18.21 -34.73 -18.17
C THR A 27 -16.74 -34.48 -18.47
N ASN A 28 -15.96 -34.04 -17.48
CA ASN A 28 -14.51 -33.79 -17.54
C ASN A 28 -14.09 -32.99 -18.79
N ARG A 29 -14.89 -31.98 -19.16
CA ARG A 29 -14.71 -31.15 -20.36
C ARG A 29 -13.92 -29.86 -20.07
N LEU A 30 -13.86 -29.43 -18.81
CA LEU A 30 -13.14 -28.22 -18.40
C LEU A 30 -11.63 -28.25 -18.68
N PRO A 31 -10.87 -29.37 -18.49
CA PRO A 31 -9.41 -29.35 -18.67
C PRO A 31 -8.97 -28.89 -20.08
N ARG A 32 -9.74 -29.22 -21.12
CA ARG A 32 -9.44 -28.78 -22.49
C ARG A 32 -9.66 -27.28 -22.68
N GLY A 33 -10.68 -26.72 -22.01
CA GLY A 33 -10.92 -25.27 -21.96
C GLY A 33 -9.82 -24.52 -21.23
N ARG A 34 -9.29 -25.08 -20.13
CA ARG A 34 -8.15 -24.50 -19.39
C ARG A 34 -6.94 -24.26 -20.30
N ARG A 35 -6.64 -25.19 -21.21
CA ARG A 35 -5.56 -25.03 -22.20
C ARG A 35 -5.82 -23.89 -23.18
N TYR A 36 -7.08 -23.70 -23.61
CA TYR A 36 -7.49 -22.60 -24.49
C TYR A 36 -7.46 -21.24 -23.76
N ALA A 37 -7.75 -21.21 -22.46
CA ALA A 37 -7.58 -20.01 -21.66
C ALA A 37 -6.08 -19.65 -21.56
N ASN A 38 -5.22 -20.64 -21.28
CA ASN A 38 -3.78 -20.43 -21.10
C ASN A 38 -3.02 -20.05 -22.37
N ASN A 39 -3.41 -20.55 -23.54
CA ASN A 39 -2.73 -20.24 -24.81
C ASN A 39 -3.22 -18.93 -25.47
N GLY A 40 -4.08 -18.17 -24.80
CA GLY A 40 -4.63 -16.92 -25.34
C GLY A 40 -5.63 -17.13 -26.49
N SER A 41 -6.32 -18.27 -26.53
CA SER A 41 -7.40 -18.50 -27.52
C SER A 41 -8.62 -17.61 -27.27
N VAL A 42 -8.87 -17.14 -26.04
CA VAL A 42 -9.90 -16.13 -25.77
C VAL A 42 -9.38 -14.76 -26.24
N LYS A 43 -9.94 -14.25 -27.34
CA LYS A 43 -9.45 -13.04 -28.03
C LYS A 43 -10.14 -11.77 -27.55
N ALA A 44 -11.40 -11.87 -27.17
CA ALA A 44 -12.14 -10.77 -26.58
C ALA A 44 -13.18 -11.33 -25.62
N ILE A 45 -13.53 -10.55 -24.62
CA ILE A 45 -14.67 -10.79 -23.75
C ILE A 45 -15.10 -9.41 -23.23
N ASP A 46 -16.39 -9.22 -23.04
CA ASP A 46 -17.01 -8.00 -22.57
C ASP A 46 -18.14 -8.41 -21.63
N ILE A 47 -18.27 -7.70 -20.52
CA ILE A 47 -19.30 -8.00 -19.51
C ILE A 47 -20.14 -6.75 -19.33
N LYS A 48 -21.41 -6.84 -19.71
CA LYS A 48 -22.38 -5.74 -19.62
C LYS A 48 -23.70 -6.26 -19.11
N ASP A 49 -24.28 -5.59 -18.13
CA ASP A 49 -25.60 -5.91 -17.56
C ASP A 49 -25.76 -7.38 -17.12
N GLY A 50 -24.67 -7.97 -16.62
CA GLY A 50 -24.62 -9.37 -16.18
C GLY A 50 -24.54 -10.40 -17.32
N GLU A 51 -24.43 -9.95 -18.57
CA GLU A 51 -24.19 -10.79 -19.75
C GLU A 51 -22.69 -10.79 -20.10
N VAL A 52 -22.15 -11.99 -20.34
CA VAL A 52 -20.78 -12.19 -20.81
C VAL A 52 -20.79 -12.51 -22.29
N ILE A 53 -20.21 -11.63 -23.10
CA ILE A 53 -20.03 -11.83 -24.53
C ILE A 53 -18.55 -12.06 -24.81
N ALA A 54 -18.17 -13.12 -25.53
CA ALA A 54 -16.78 -13.42 -25.80
C ALA A 54 -16.52 -13.91 -27.22
N LYS A 55 -15.25 -13.79 -27.66
CA LYS A 55 -14.75 -14.31 -28.93
C LYS A 55 -13.59 -15.26 -28.69
N VAL A 56 -13.74 -16.51 -29.10
CA VAL A 56 -12.74 -17.56 -28.84
C VAL A 56 -12.23 -18.17 -30.13
N LYS A 57 -10.92 -18.09 -30.34
CA LYS A 57 -10.22 -18.68 -31.48
C LYS A 57 -10.16 -20.20 -31.31
N GLY A 58 -10.85 -20.90 -32.21
CA GLY A 58 -10.71 -22.34 -32.40
C GLY A 58 -10.07 -22.68 -33.75
N SER A 59 -10.53 -23.77 -34.36
CA SER A 59 -10.01 -24.26 -35.64
C SER A 59 -10.35 -23.37 -36.85
N ARG A 60 -11.43 -22.60 -36.80
CA ARG A 60 -11.84 -21.72 -37.91
C ARG A 60 -11.03 -20.42 -37.95
N PRO A 61 -10.87 -19.78 -39.13
CA PRO A 61 -10.22 -18.47 -39.26
C PRO A 61 -10.86 -17.39 -38.39
N ARG A 62 -12.20 -17.27 -38.44
CA ARG A 62 -12.96 -16.36 -37.58
C ARG A 62 -13.17 -16.98 -36.18
N PRO A 63 -12.94 -16.24 -35.09
CA PRO A 63 -13.29 -16.68 -33.73
C PRO A 63 -14.77 -17.03 -33.59
N TYR A 64 -15.09 -17.97 -32.70
CA TYR A 64 -16.46 -18.30 -32.32
C TYR A 64 -17.00 -17.26 -31.34
N ASP A 65 -18.28 -16.94 -31.49
CA ASP A 65 -19.00 -16.03 -30.61
C ASP A 65 -19.60 -16.83 -29.46
N ILE A 66 -19.48 -16.28 -28.26
CA ILE A 66 -19.94 -16.86 -27.01
C ILE A 66 -20.83 -15.86 -26.30
N LYS A 67 -21.92 -16.35 -25.74
CA LYS A 67 -22.81 -15.62 -24.85
C LYS A 67 -23.10 -16.47 -23.62
N ILE A 68 -22.81 -15.96 -22.43
CA ILE A 68 -23.06 -16.65 -21.15
C ILE A 68 -23.86 -15.70 -20.25
N CYS A 69 -24.93 -16.21 -19.66
CA CYS A 69 -25.77 -15.52 -18.67
C CYS A 69 -25.98 -16.43 -17.46
N LEU A 70 -25.77 -15.89 -16.25
CA LEU A 70 -26.14 -16.60 -15.03
C LEU A 70 -27.60 -16.30 -14.67
N LYS A 71 -28.25 -17.25 -14.00
CA LYS A 71 -29.56 -17.04 -13.39
C LYS A 71 -29.48 -15.87 -12.40
N ARG A 72 -30.28 -14.83 -12.66
CA ARG A 72 -30.30 -13.61 -11.84
C ARG A 72 -30.97 -13.84 -10.49
N PHE A 73 -30.56 -13.08 -9.49
CA PHE A 73 -31.26 -13.01 -8.21
C PHE A 73 -32.63 -12.34 -8.38
N ASN A 74 -33.64 -12.84 -7.66
CA ASN A 74 -34.93 -12.17 -7.57
C ASN A 74 -34.92 -11.08 -6.48
N ASP A 75 -35.92 -10.19 -6.48
CA ASP A 75 -35.99 -9.05 -5.56
C ASP A 75 -35.95 -9.46 -4.07
N SER A 76 -36.51 -10.61 -3.71
CA SER A 76 -36.47 -11.14 -2.34
C SER A 76 -35.05 -11.55 -1.94
N GLN A 77 -34.29 -12.16 -2.86
CA GLN A 77 -32.88 -12.48 -2.63
C GLN A 77 -32.04 -11.21 -2.54
N VAL A 78 -32.26 -10.23 -3.44
CA VAL A 78 -31.55 -8.94 -3.39
C VAL A 78 -31.79 -8.22 -2.07
N LYS A 79 -33.04 -8.15 -1.59
CA LYS A 79 -33.36 -7.56 -0.28
C LYS A 79 -32.66 -8.28 0.87
N ARG A 80 -32.59 -9.61 0.84
CA ARG A 80 -31.88 -10.39 1.86
C ARG A 80 -30.36 -10.18 1.82
N ILE A 81 -29.76 -10.11 0.62
CA ILE A 81 -28.33 -9.77 0.46
C ILE A 81 -28.05 -8.41 1.09
N LYS A 82 -28.86 -7.39 0.80
CA LYS A 82 -28.74 -6.06 1.42
C LYS A 82 -28.83 -6.14 2.95
N GLY A 83 -29.84 -6.84 3.47
CA GLY A 83 -30.00 -7.02 4.92
C GLY A 83 -28.83 -7.72 5.59
N VAL A 84 -28.20 -8.71 4.93
CA VAL A 84 -26.98 -9.37 5.45
C VAL A 84 -25.82 -8.38 5.55
N ILE A 85 -25.63 -7.55 4.52
CA ILE A 85 -24.57 -6.54 4.49
C ILE A 85 -24.81 -5.46 5.56
N GLU A 86 -26.02 -4.90 5.61
CA GLU A 86 -26.41 -3.83 6.55
C GLU A 86 -26.27 -4.27 8.01
N ASN A 87 -26.50 -5.55 8.30
CA ASN A 87 -26.43 -6.08 9.66
C ASN A 87 -25.05 -6.57 10.08
N ASN A 88 -24.09 -6.65 9.15
CA ASN A 88 -22.75 -7.16 9.42
C ASN A 88 -21.69 -6.06 9.16
N PRO A 89 -21.25 -5.34 10.22
CA PRO A 89 -20.31 -4.23 10.07
C PRO A 89 -18.96 -4.61 9.46
N ALA A 90 -18.44 -5.83 9.72
CA ALA A 90 -17.19 -6.25 9.10
C ALA A 90 -17.35 -6.46 7.59
N VAL A 91 -18.45 -7.08 7.16
CA VAL A 91 -18.79 -7.24 5.75
C VAL A 91 -18.96 -5.87 5.11
N ALA A 92 -19.78 -5.00 5.68
CA ALA A 92 -20.00 -3.65 5.15
C ALA A 92 -18.68 -2.88 5.02
N SER A 93 -17.82 -2.95 6.03
CA SER A 93 -16.51 -2.32 6.01
C SER A 93 -15.60 -2.86 4.91
N GLU A 94 -15.55 -4.17 4.68
CA GLU A 94 -14.80 -4.77 3.57
C GLU A 94 -15.37 -4.36 2.20
N LEU A 95 -16.69 -4.37 2.05
CA LEU A 95 -17.35 -3.90 0.83
C LEU A 95 -17.04 -2.43 0.55
N ASN A 96 -16.96 -1.60 1.60
CA ASN A 96 -16.58 -0.19 1.50
C ASN A 96 -15.14 0.00 1.04
N ARG A 97 -14.26 -0.98 1.32
CA ARG A 97 -12.88 -1.04 0.81
C ARG A 97 -12.80 -1.67 -0.59
N GLY A 98 -13.93 -1.89 -1.25
CA GLY A 98 -13.98 -2.53 -2.55
C GLY A 98 -13.61 -4.03 -2.52
N ARG A 99 -13.63 -4.66 -1.35
CA ARG A 99 -13.33 -6.08 -1.16
C ARG A 99 -14.57 -6.88 -0.86
N LEU A 100 -14.52 -8.17 -1.16
CA LEU A 100 -15.61 -9.10 -0.88
C LEU A 100 -15.08 -10.15 0.11
N PRO A 101 -15.51 -10.16 1.38
CA PRO A 101 -14.95 -11.07 2.37
C PRO A 101 -15.47 -12.51 2.19
N GLU A 102 -14.61 -13.49 2.45
CA GLU A 102 -14.96 -14.92 2.40
C GLU A 102 -16.09 -15.27 3.39
N SER A 103 -16.09 -14.65 4.57
CA SER A 103 -17.11 -14.84 5.61
C SER A 103 -18.53 -14.50 5.16
N LEU A 104 -18.70 -13.80 4.04
CA LEU A 104 -20.02 -13.52 3.47
C LEU A 104 -20.72 -14.78 2.91
N LEU A 105 -19.98 -15.75 2.36
CA LEU A 105 -20.63 -16.93 1.76
C LEU A 105 -21.40 -17.78 2.76
N PRO A 106 -20.84 -18.19 3.92
CA PRO A 106 -21.59 -18.97 4.90
C PRO A 106 -22.90 -18.29 5.30
N VAL A 107 -22.86 -16.99 5.57
CA VAL A 107 -24.03 -16.19 5.98
C VAL A 107 -25.09 -16.15 4.87
N LEU A 108 -24.69 -16.00 3.60
CA LEU A 108 -25.63 -16.05 2.48
C LEU A 108 -26.20 -17.45 2.24
N ASN A 109 -25.38 -18.50 2.42
CA ASN A 109 -25.81 -19.89 2.29
C ASN A 109 -26.84 -20.28 3.37
N GLU A 110 -26.67 -19.81 4.61
CA GLU A 110 -27.67 -19.98 5.68
C GLU A 110 -29.02 -19.37 5.31
N GLN A 111 -29.00 -18.26 4.57
CA GLN A 111 -30.19 -17.60 4.02
C GLN A 111 -30.70 -18.24 2.70
N LYS A 112 -30.11 -19.37 2.28
CA LYS A 112 -30.39 -20.10 1.03
C LYS A 112 -30.14 -19.24 -0.22
N ILE A 113 -29.09 -18.41 -0.19
CA ILE A 113 -28.67 -17.56 -1.29
C ILE A 113 -27.33 -18.10 -1.82
N HIS A 114 -27.39 -18.83 -2.92
CA HIS A 114 -26.21 -19.38 -3.57
C HIS A 114 -25.66 -18.40 -4.60
N ILE A 115 -24.45 -17.91 -4.34
CA ILE A 115 -23.74 -17.02 -5.27
C ILE A 115 -23.29 -17.81 -6.49
N PHE A 116 -22.59 -18.92 -6.28
CA PHE A 116 -22.06 -19.72 -7.38
C PHE A 116 -23.13 -20.65 -7.96
N PRO A 117 -23.06 -20.94 -9.27
CA PRO A 117 -23.96 -21.91 -9.88
C PRO A 117 -23.88 -23.28 -9.18
N GLY A 118 -25.03 -23.91 -8.99
CA GLY A 118 -25.15 -25.28 -8.47
C GLY A 118 -25.10 -26.36 -9.56
N ASP A 119 -25.58 -26.01 -10.75
CA ASP A 119 -25.75 -26.89 -11.91
C ASP A 119 -25.65 -26.11 -13.24
N TRP A 120 -25.66 -26.81 -14.36
CA TRP A 120 -25.58 -26.20 -15.70
C TRP A 120 -26.86 -25.46 -16.10
N ASP A 121 -28.03 -25.76 -15.51
CA ASP A 121 -29.30 -25.10 -15.84
C ASP A 121 -29.37 -23.67 -15.27
N GLU A 122 -28.56 -23.38 -14.25
CA GLU A 122 -28.34 -22.03 -13.75
C GLU A 122 -27.45 -21.17 -14.67
N ILE A 123 -26.88 -21.74 -15.74
CA ILE A 123 -26.00 -21.08 -16.69
C ILE A 123 -26.55 -21.21 -18.11
N THR A 124 -27.16 -20.14 -18.62
CA THR A 124 -27.55 -20.08 -20.03
C THR A 124 -26.33 -19.70 -20.88
N ALA A 125 -25.73 -20.69 -21.54
CA ALA A 125 -24.51 -20.53 -22.31
C ALA A 125 -24.68 -20.98 -23.78
N ASN A 126 -24.27 -20.14 -24.72
CA ASN A 126 -24.32 -20.38 -26.16
C ASN A 126 -22.94 -20.17 -26.77
N CYS A 127 -22.54 -21.05 -27.70
CA CYS A 127 -21.34 -20.89 -28.50
C CYS A 127 -21.64 -21.18 -29.98
N SER A 128 -21.16 -20.37 -30.91
CA SER A 128 -21.37 -20.57 -32.36
C SER A 128 -20.52 -21.71 -32.96
N CYS A 129 -19.89 -22.54 -32.13
CA CYS A 129 -19.13 -23.69 -32.59
C CYS A 129 -20.05 -24.90 -32.88
N PRO A 130 -19.64 -25.82 -33.77
CA PRO A 130 -20.47 -26.99 -34.12
C PRO A 130 -20.54 -28.06 -33.01
N ASP A 131 -19.98 -27.78 -31.82
CA ASP A 131 -20.03 -28.66 -30.66
C ASP A 131 -21.22 -28.26 -29.78
N TRP A 132 -22.25 -29.12 -29.74
CA TRP A 132 -23.47 -28.90 -28.96
C TRP A 132 -23.32 -29.23 -27.48
N ALA A 133 -22.14 -29.67 -27.03
CA ALA A 133 -21.89 -29.94 -25.62
C ALA A 133 -21.97 -28.63 -24.78
N ASN A 134 -22.55 -28.73 -23.60
CA ASN A 134 -22.50 -27.69 -22.57
C ASN A 134 -21.73 -28.20 -21.34
N PRO A 135 -20.51 -27.67 -21.06
CA PRO A 135 -19.77 -26.69 -21.84
C PRO A 135 -18.92 -27.33 -22.93
N CYS A 136 -18.89 -26.71 -24.11
CA CYS A 136 -17.85 -26.98 -25.09
C CYS A 136 -16.50 -26.41 -24.60
N LYS A 137 -15.39 -26.82 -25.21
CA LYS A 137 -14.05 -26.32 -24.83
C LYS A 137 -13.91 -24.78 -24.89
N HIS A 138 -14.70 -24.10 -25.72
CA HIS A 138 -14.65 -22.65 -25.84
C HIS A 138 -15.40 -21.96 -24.69
N LEU A 139 -16.56 -22.48 -24.28
CA LEU A 139 -17.28 -22.04 -23.08
C LEU A 139 -16.42 -22.25 -21.83
N ALA A 140 -15.85 -23.45 -21.69
CA ALA A 140 -14.93 -23.77 -20.61
C ALA A 140 -13.74 -22.79 -20.55
N ALA A 141 -13.18 -22.40 -21.70
CA ALA A 141 -12.11 -21.40 -21.73
C ALA A 141 -12.55 -20.05 -21.17
N VAL A 142 -13.78 -19.61 -21.46
CA VAL A 142 -14.34 -18.37 -20.91
C VAL A 142 -14.56 -18.47 -19.40
N TYR A 143 -15.04 -19.61 -18.88
CA TYR A 143 -15.21 -19.80 -17.43
C TYR A 143 -13.89 -19.66 -16.66
N TYR A 144 -12.78 -20.17 -17.20
CA TYR A 144 -11.46 -19.96 -16.59
C TYR A 144 -10.99 -18.50 -16.68
N ILE A 145 -11.28 -17.79 -17.77
CA ILE A 145 -10.97 -16.35 -17.86
C ILE A 145 -11.81 -15.54 -16.87
N LEU A 146 -13.08 -15.89 -16.67
CA LEU A 146 -13.92 -15.26 -15.64
C LEU A 146 -13.33 -15.42 -14.24
N ALA A 147 -12.70 -16.55 -13.92
CA ALA A 147 -12.02 -16.73 -12.62
C ALA A 147 -10.96 -15.65 -12.38
N ASN A 148 -10.15 -15.33 -13.40
CA ASN A 148 -9.12 -14.29 -13.32
C ASN A 148 -9.72 -12.88 -13.17
N GLU A 149 -10.87 -12.61 -13.79
CA GLU A 149 -11.54 -11.32 -13.59
C GLU A 149 -12.20 -11.21 -12.23
N ILE A 150 -12.78 -12.30 -11.72
CA ILE A 150 -13.32 -12.37 -10.37
C ILE A 150 -12.20 -12.18 -9.35
N ASP A 151 -11.02 -12.77 -9.58
CA ASP A 151 -9.84 -12.53 -8.73
C ASP A 151 -9.53 -11.04 -8.62
N LYS A 152 -9.57 -10.30 -9.73
CA LYS A 152 -9.24 -8.86 -9.76
C LYS A 152 -10.39 -7.96 -9.31
N ALA A 153 -11.64 -8.40 -9.50
CA ALA A 153 -12.85 -7.65 -9.19
C ALA A 153 -13.95 -8.60 -8.66
N PRO A 154 -13.92 -8.95 -7.36
CA PRO A 154 -14.81 -9.98 -6.80
C PRO A 154 -16.31 -9.68 -6.95
N PHE A 155 -16.71 -8.40 -6.90
CA PHE A 155 -18.10 -7.98 -7.13
C PHE A 155 -18.68 -8.42 -8.48
N LEU A 156 -17.83 -8.75 -9.44
CA LEU A 156 -18.24 -9.27 -10.73
C LEU A 156 -19.22 -10.44 -10.59
N ILE A 157 -19.05 -11.31 -9.59
CA ILE A 157 -19.95 -12.46 -9.41
C ILE A 157 -21.40 -12.05 -9.09
N PHE A 158 -21.59 -10.96 -8.35
CA PHE A 158 -22.91 -10.39 -8.07
C PHE A 158 -23.47 -9.66 -9.29
N ASN A 159 -22.62 -8.92 -10.01
CA ASN A 159 -22.99 -8.23 -11.24
C ASN A 159 -23.51 -9.24 -12.30
N LEU A 160 -22.87 -10.40 -12.43
CA LEU A 160 -23.30 -11.50 -13.31
C LEU A 160 -24.68 -12.06 -12.94
N LYS A 161 -25.11 -11.91 -11.68
CA LYS A 161 -26.44 -12.33 -11.19
C LYS A 161 -27.40 -11.15 -11.02
N GLY A 162 -27.09 -10.00 -11.62
CA GLY A 162 -27.98 -8.85 -11.71
C GLY A 162 -27.97 -7.90 -10.50
N VAL A 163 -26.99 -7.99 -9.60
CA VAL A 163 -26.84 -7.07 -8.47
C VAL A 163 -25.62 -6.19 -8.72
N SER A 164 -25.83 -4.88 -8.90
CA SER A 164 -24.74 -3.95 -9.19
C SER A 164 -23.83 -3.72 -7.99
N THR A 165 -22.56 -3.39 -8.25
CA THR A 165 -21.62 -2.95 -7.20
C THR A 165 -22.20 -1.81 -6.37
N GLN A 166 -22.84 -0.82 -7.01
CA GLN A 166 -23.49 0.30 -6.32
C GLN A 166 -24.54 -0.17 -5.30
N THR A 167 -25.35 -1.16 -5.67
CA THR A 167 -26.37 -1.73 -4.79
C THR A 167 -25.77 -2.33 -3.52
N LEU A 168 -24.59 -2.95 -3.64
CA LEU A 168 -23.87 -3.58 -2.52
C LEU A 168 -23.16 -2.54 -1.66
N THR A 169 -22.54 -1.53 -2.27
CA THR A 169 -21.87 -0.44 -1.54
C THR A 169 -22.86 0.46 -0.81
N GLU A 170 -24.03 0.73 -1.41
CA GLU A 170 -25.12 1.46 -0.72
C GLU A 170 -25.59 0.70 0.52
N ALA A 171 -25.77 -0.62 0.43
CA ALA A 171 -26.12 -1.46 1.58
C ALA A 171 -25.02 -1.47 2.65
N ALA A 172 -23.76 -1.29 2.25
CA ALA A 172 -22.62 -1.17 3.15
C ALA A 172 -22.48 0.24 3.79
N GLY A 173 -23.42 1.15 3.52
CA GLY A 173 -23.44 2.49 4.09
C GLY A 173 -22.66 3.54 3.31
N LEU A 174 -22.14 3.22 2.12
CA LEU A 174 -21.60 4.23 1.20
C LEU A 174 -22.75 4.93 0.48
N THR A 175 -23.24 6.03 1.04
CA THR A 175 -23.90 7.04 0.22
C THR A 175 -22.80 7.80 -0.53
N ASN A 176 -22.74 7.68 -1.86
CA ASN A 176 -21.76 8.30 -2.76
C ASN A 176 -21.33 9.73 -2.33
N LYS A 177 -20.32 9.83 -1.45
CA LYS A 177 -19.65 11.08 -1.09
C LYS A 177 -18.13 10.97 -1.08
N ARG A 178 -17.56 9.78 -1.36
CA ARG A 178 -16.10 9.55 -1.34
C ARG A 178 -15.59 8.58 -2.41
N GLN A 179 -16.32 8.36 -3.50
CA GLN A 179 -15.63 8.12 -4.76
C GLN A 179 -15.23 9.49 -5.26
N ILE A 180 -14.00 9.89 -4.97
CA ILE A 180 -13.41 11.00 -5.69
C ILE A 180 -13.21 10.45 -7.10
N ASP A 181 -14.22 10.62 -7.95
CA ASP A 181 -14.04 10.43 -9.37
C ASP A 181 -12.90 11.37 -9.79
N ALA A 182 -11.97 10.87 -10.61
CA ALA A 182 -10.87 11.67 -11.13
C ALA A 182 -11.37 12.98 -11.81
N GLY A 183 -12.62 12.99 -12.28
CA GLY A 183 -13.30 14.17 -12.83
C GLY A 183 -13.87 15.17 -11.80
N ASP A 184 -14.00 14.81 -10.52
CA ASP A 184 -14.42 15.74 -9.46
C ASP A 184 -13.22 16.45 -8.79
N LEU A 185 -12.01 15.87 -8.83
CA LEU A 185 -10.76 16.58 -8.54
C LEU A 185 -10.52 17.70 -9.56
N GLU A 186 -10.76 17.45 -10.85
CA GLU A 186 -10.52 18.43 -11.92
C GLU A 186 -11.42 19.68 -11.86
N LYS A 187 -12.62 19.59 -11.26
CA LYS A 187 -13.56 20.72 -11.15
C LYS A 187 -13.16 21.76 -10.09
N GLY A 188 -12.31 21.41 -9.13
CA GLY A 188 -11.80 22.32 -8.09
C GLY A 188 -10.42 22.90 -8.41
N ILE A 189 -9.63 22.22 -9.25
CA ILE A 189 -8.26 22.63 -9.59
C ILE A 189 -8.27 23.81 -10.57
N PHE A 190 -9.19 23.84 -11.53
CA PHE A 190 -9.29 24.91 -12.52
C PHE A 190 -10.63 25.63 -12.42
N ILE A 191 -10.60 26.95 -12.28
CA ILE A 191 -11.79 27.81 -12.25
C ILE A 191 -11.74 28.86 -13.37
N PRO A 192 -12.88 29.27 -13.94
CA PRO A 192 -12.91 30.36 -14.92
C PRO A 192 -12.26 31.63 -14.34
N TYR A 193 -11.39 32.30 -15.10
CA TYR A 193 -10.64 33.46 -14.59
C TYR A 193 -11.54 34.60 -14.10
N GLU A 194 -12.78 34.70 -14.61
CA GLU A 194 -13.77 35.69 -14.17
C GLU A 194 -14.29 35.46 -12.74
N GLN A 195 -14.20 34.21 -12.24
CA GLN A 195 -14.64 33.84 -10.89
C GLN A 195 -13.55 34.06 -9.84
N VAL A 196 -12.33 34.37 -10.28
CA VAL A 196 -11.19 34.62 -9.40
C VAL A 196 -11.37 35.96 -8.70
N LYS A 197 -11.74 35.93 -7.43
CA LYS A 197 -11.69 37.11 -6.55
C LYS A 197 -10.23 37.38 -6.23
N ALA A 198 -9.66 38.43 -6.81
CA ALA A 198 -8.32 38.90 -6.47
C ALA A 198 -8.32 39.58 -5.09
N GLU A 199 -8.53 38.81 -4.03
CA GLU A 199 -7.97 39.18 -2.73
C GLU A 199 -6.49 38.83 -2.82
N ILE A 200 -5.66 39.85 -3.07
CA ILE A 200 -4.21 39.72 -2.95
C ILE A 200 -3.96 39.37 -1.48
N LYS A 201 -3.79 38.09 -1.15
CA LYS A 201 -3.26 37.68 0.15
C LYS A 201 -1.83 38.20 0.20
N GLY A 202 -1.64 39.35 0.83
CA GLY A 202 -0.34 40.01 1.02
C GLY A 202 0.58 39.24 1.98
N LYS A 203 1.07 38.08 1.55
CA LYS A 203 2.13 37.30 2.20
C LYS A 203 3.37 37.16 1.31
N GLU A 204 3.53 38.02 0.29
CA GLU A 204 4.60 37.90 -0.72
C GLU A 204 6.02 38.21 -0.18
N ASP A 205 6.14 38.93 0.94
CA ASP A 205 7.41 39.49 1.42
C ASP A 205 7.92 38.94 2.77
N SER A 206 7.22 38.04 3.46
CA SER A 206 7.64 37.61 4.81
C SER A 206 7.31 36.16 5.20
N LEU A 207 7.47 35.22 4.26
CA LEU A 207 7.42 33.80 4.60
C LEU A 207 8.82 33.31 4.90
N GLU A 208 9.06 32.94 6.16
CA GLU A 208 10.25 32.17 6.53
C GLU A 208 10.31 30.89 5.67
N PRO A 209 11.49 30.46 5.22
CA PRO A 209 11.63 29.19 4.53
C PRO A 209 10.98 28.07 5.35
N PRO A 210 10.15 27.20 4.74
CA PRO A 210 9.55 26.10 5.46
C PRO A 210 10.63 25.16 5.99
N ASP A 211 10.37 24.59 7.17
CA ASP A 211 11.28 23.64 7.78
C ASP A 211 11.32 22.33 6.98
N LEU A 212 12.38 22.16 6.19
CA LEU A 212 12.62 20.95 5.41
C LEU A 212 13.24 19.82 6.24
N SER A 213 13.47 20.04 7.55
CA SER A 213 13.99 19.02 8.45
C SER A 213 12.85 18.13 8.99
N PHE A 214 12.58 17.04 8.30
CA PHE A 214 11.72 15.99 8.84
C PHE A 214 12.44 14.65 8.81
N GLN A 215 12.19 13.85 9.86
CA GLN A 215 12.71 12.50 9.96
C GLN A 215 12.17 11.67 8.80
N GLY A 216 13.06 10.98 8.09
CA GLY A 216 12.66 10.10 7.00
C GLY A 216 11.63 9.08 7.47
N ILE A 217 10.73 8.70 6.56
CA ILE A 217 9.75 7.66 6.81
C ILE A 217 10.49 6.32 6.85
N ASP A 218 10.13 5.47 7.81
CA ASP A 218 10.54 4.08 7.78
C ASP A 218 9.83 3.37 6.61
N ILE A 219 10.47 3.40 5.44
CA ILE A 219 9.95 2.81 4.22
C ILE A 219 9.81 1.29 4.32
N ASP A 220 10.63 0.61 5.13
CA ASP A 220 10.52 -0.84 5.31
C ASP A 220 9.21 -1.16 6.06
N SER A 221 8.92 -0.40 7.13
CA SER A 221 7.64 -0.49 7.85
C SER A 221 6.45 -0.05 6.99
N MET A 222 6.57 1.02 6.19
CA MET A 222 5.50 1.49 5.30
C MET A 222 5.15 0.42 4.25
N PHE A 223 6.16 -0.19 3.63
CA PHE A 223 5.96 -1.21 2.63
C PHE A 223 5.53 -2.55 3.21
N SER A 224 5.77 -2.83 4.51
CA SER A 224 5.28 -4.05 5.16
C SER A 224 3.75 -4.17 5.09
N LEU A 225 3.05 -3.04 4.99
CA LEU A 225 1.60 -2.95 4.80
C LEU A 225 1.14 -3.54 3.45
N LEU A 226 2.02 -3.62 2.44
CA LEU A 226 1.68 -4.18 1.13
C LEU A 226 1.74 -5.72 1.15
N PRO A 227 0.78 -6.41 0.53
CA PRO A 227 0.85 -7.86 0.29
C PRO A 227 2.01 -8.24 -0.62
N ASP A 228 2.69 -9.35 -0.32
CA ASP A 228 3.87 -9.84 -1.05
C ASP A 228 3.53 -10.43 -2.45
N SER A 229 2.27 -10.78 -2.70
CA SER A 229 1.82 -11.45 -3.94
C SER A 229 0.66 -10.70 -4.61
N PRO A 230 0.91 -9.57 -5.29
CA PRO A 230 -0.14 -8.81 -5.96
C PRO A 230 -0.72 -9.55 -7.17
N LEU A 231 -2.04 -9.47 -7.36
CA LEU A 231 -2.76 -10.15 -8.44
C LEU A 231 -2.39 -9.67 -9.85
N PHE A 232 -1.83 -8.47 -9.96
CA PHE A 232 -1.44 -7.87 -11.23
C PHE A 232 -0.04 -8.26 -11.70
N TYR A 233 0.80 -8.84 -10.83
CA TYR A 233 2.19 -9.19 -11.14
C TYR A 233 2.50 -10.61 -10.72
N THR A 234 2.81 -11.47 -11.69
CA THR A 234 2.92 -12.92 -11.47
C THR A 234 4.33 -13.46 -11.68
N GLU A 235 5.29 -12.58 -11.99
CA GLU A 235 6.65 -12.93 -12.42
C GLU A 235 7.65 -12.88 -11.26
N GLY A 236 7.22 -12.43 -10.08
CA GLY A 236 8.05 -12.35 -8.88
C GLY A 236 7.40 -11.49 -7.79
N ASP A 237 8.22 -11.04 -6.85
CA ASP A 237 7.82 -10.17 -5.73
C ASP A 237 7.92 -8.70 -6.16
N PHE A 238 6.77 -8.11 -6.53
CA PHE A 238 6.71 -6.72 -6.95
C PHE A 238 6.94 -5.75 -5.78
N LYS A 239 6.55 -6.12 -4.55
CA LYS A 239 6.75 -5.30 -3.34
C LYS A 239 8.24 -5.09 -3.11
N ARG A 240 9.01 -6.17 -3.12
CA ARG A 240 10.47 -6.12 -2.94
C ARG A 240 11.16 -5.31 -4.03
N MET A 241 10.69 -5.43 -5.28
CA MET A 241 11.18 -4.61 -6.39
C MET A 241 10.90 -3.12 -6.16
N LEU A 242 9.65 -2.76 -5.82
CA LEU A 242 9.27 -1.37 -5.57
C LEU A 242 10.03 -0.78 -4.38
N LEU A 243 10.20 -1.54 -3.29
CA LEU A 243 11.00 -1.14 -2.12
C LEU A 243 12.47 -0.91 -2.48
N HIS A 244 13.06 -1.78 -3.29
CA HIS A 244 14.43 -1.59 -3.77
C HIS A 244 14.57 -0.30 -4.59
N VAL A 245 13.62 -0.03 -5.49
CA VAL A 245 13.58 1.19 -6.27
C VAL A 245 13.48 2.43 -5.38
N TYR A 246 12.64 2.42 -4.34
CA TYR A 246 12.57 3.52 -3.36
C TYR A 246 13.92 3.79 -2.70
N LYS A 247 14.64 2.73 -2.29
CA LYS A 247 15.99 2.85 -1.71
C LYS A 247 16.99 3.45 -2.70
N GLU A 248 16.91 3.10 -3.98
CA GLU A 248 17.77 3.69 -5.02
C GLU A 248 17.43 5.16 -5.30
N ILE A 249 16.14 5.53 -5.30
CA ILE A 249 15.69 6.92 -5.45
C ILE A 249 16.20 7.77 -4.29
N MET A 250 16.09 7.29 -3.05
CA MET A 250 16.58 7.99 -1.86
C MET A 250 18.08 8.26 -1.96
N LYS A 251 18.89 7.25 -2.32
CA LYS A 251 20.33 7.41 -2.55
C LYS A 251 20.63 8.40 -3.67
N ALA A 252 19.93 8.31 -4.79
CA ALA A 252 20.12 9.24 -5.92
C ALA A 252 19.78 10.68 -5.54
N ALA A 253 18.76 10.89 -4.69
CA ALA A 253 18.37 12.20 -4.17
C ALA A 253 19.41 12.81 -3.21
N GLU A 254 20.22 11.99 -2.53
CA GLU A 254 21.38 12.45 -1.75
C GLU A 254 22.54 12.89 -2.66
N MET A 255 22.71 12.24 -3.80
CA MET A 255 23.82 12.48 -4.74
C MET A 255 23.57 13.62 -5.74
N ILE A 256 22.42 14.31 -5.66
CA ILE A 256 22.17 15.47 -6.54
C ILE A 256 23.20 16.56 -6.24
N ASN A 257 24.11 16.77 -7.19
CA ASN A 257 25.09 17.85 -7.14
C ASN A 257 24.36 19.19 -7.23
N ILE A 258 24.30 19.91 -6.12
CA ILE A 258 23.83 21.30 -6.08
C ILE A 258 24.88 22.16 -6.79
N THR A 259 24.46 22.93 -7.79
CA THR A 259 25.35 23.92 -8.42
C THR A 259 25.58 25.09 -7.47
N GLU A 260 26.66 25.02 -6.69
CA GLU A 260 27.19 26.16 -5.94
C GLU A 260 28.08 27.01 -6.85
N GLY A 261 27.88 28.33 -6.86
CA GLY A 261 28.86 29.25 -7.45
C GLY A 261 28.48 29.97 -8.76
N ASN A 262 27.20 30.09 -9.10
CA ASN A 262 26.77 31.07 -10.11
C ASN A 262 25.52 31.81 -9.62
N ASP A 263 25.50 33.14 -9.73
CA ASP A 263 24.34 34.02 -9.54
C ASP A 263 23.24 33.68 -10.58
N HIS A 264 22.57 32.54 -10.43
CA HIS A 264 21.42 32.14 -11.25
C HIS A 264 20.22 32.98 -10.84
N SER A 265 20.17 34.21 -11.34
CA SER A 265 19.05 35.12 -11.15
C SER A 265 18.03 34.97 -12.29
N PHE A 266 16.82 34.57 -11.93
CA PHE A 266 15.63 34.61 -12.79
C PHE A 266 14.88 35.94 -12.66
N LYS A 267 15.62 37.04 -12.40
CA LYS A 267 15.03 38.38 -12.26
C LYS A 267 14.21 38.73 -13.50
N GLY A 268 12.97 39.14 -13.29
CA GLY A 268 12.07 39.51 -14.37
C GLY A 268 11.67 38.37 -15.31
N THR A 269 11.93 37.11 -14.96
CA THR A 269 11.45 35.93 -15.71
C THR A 269 10.34 35.23 -14.94
N ASN A 270 9.12 35.27 -15.47
CA ASN A 270 7.95 34.61 -14.89
C ASN A 270 7.69 33.27 -15.60
N PHE A 271 7.51 32.21 -14.82
CA PHE A 271 7.20 30.86 -15.31
C PHE A 271 5.71 30.58 -15.14
N PHE A 272 5.08 30.11 -16.22
CA PHE A 272 3.67 29.75 -16.24
C PHE A 272 3.52 28.29 -16.65
N LEU A 273 2.77 27.51 -15.88
CA LEU A 273 2.36 26.16 -16.23
C LEU A 273 1.13 26.22 -17.14
N VAL A 274 1.30 25.85 -18.39
CA VAL A 274 0.25 25.95 -19.42
C VAL A 274 -0.28 24.56 -19.73
N GLN A 275 -1.60 24.39 -19.63
CA GLN A 275 -2.30 23.20 -20.13
C GLN A 275 -2.88 23.49 -21.51
N ASP A 276 -2.57 22.64 -22.50
CA ASP A 276 -3.15 22.68 -23.85
C ASP A 276 -3.93 21.37 -24.11
N THR A 277 -5.25 21.46 -24.08
CA THR A 277 -6.18 20.32 -24.28
C THR A 277 -6.52 20.09 -25.75
N THR A 278 -6.18 21.04 -26.63
CA THR A 278 -6.59 21.05 -28.06
C THR A 278 -5.58 20.39 -28.98
N THR A 279 -4.37 20.19 -28.50
CA THR A 279 -3.35 19.48 -29.25
C THR A 279 -3.67 17.98 -29.18
N THR A 280 -4.41 17.48 -30.17
CA THR A 280 -4.42 16.05 -30.49
C THR A 280 -2.98 15.66 -30.78
N VAL A 281 -2.29 15.24 -29.72
CA VAL A 281 -0.93 14.72 -29.65
C VAL A 281 -0.59 14.04 -30.98
N HIS A 282 0.15 14.74 -31.85
CA HIS A 282 0.57 14.22 -33.14
C HIS A 282 1.43 12.97 -32.86
N ARG A 283 0.82 11.80 -33.03
CA ARG A 283 1.38 10.44 -32.85
C ARG A 283 2.72 10.20 -33.57
N THR A 284 3.14 11.10 -34.44
CA THR A 284 4.29 10.94 -35.33
C THR A 284 5.58 11.64 -34.87
N LEU A 285 5.51 12.63 -33.96
CA LEU A 285 6.71 13.35 -33.47
C LEU A 285 7.17 12.91 -32.07
N LEU A 286 6.29 12.25 -31.31
CA LEU A 286 6.52 11.82 -29.93
C LEU A 286 7.11 10.42 -29.78
N GLN A 287 7.45 9.77 -30.90
CA GLN A 287 8.11 8.46 -30.88
C GLN A 287 9.61 8.53 -30.54
N LYS A 288 10.20 9.72 -30.44
CA LYS A 288 11.63 9.89 -30.14
C LYS A 288 11.95 10.75 -28.91
N GLU A 289 10.99 11.49 -28.37
CA GLU A 289 11.21 12.32 -27.18
C GLU A 289 10.14 12.06 -26.12
N VAL A 290 10.63 11.74 -24.94
CA VAL A 290 9.92 11.34 -23.72
C VAL A 290 9.11 12.51 -23.18
N PHE A 291 7.91 12.73 -23.70
CA PHE A 291 6.94 13.65 -23.10
C PHE A 291 6.03 12.86 -22.15
N ARG A 292 6.39 12.84 -20.86
CA ARG A 292 5.68 12.05 -19.82
C ARG A 292 4.42 12.72 -19.27
N ASN A 293 4.25 14.04 -19.45
CA ASN A 293 3.06 14.80 -19.03
C ASN A 293 2.25 15.26 -20.25
N ALA A 294 1.41 14.38 -20.79
CA ALA A 294 0.54 14.71 -21.93
C ALA A 294 -0.37 15.91 -21.58
N GLY A 295 -0.10 17.07 -22.19
CA GLY A 295 -0.95 18.26 -22.11
C GLY A 295 -0.38 19.46 -21.32
N PHE A 296 0.76 19.33 -20.63
CA PHE A 296 1.37 20.44 -19.88
C PHE A 296 2.73 20.87 -20.45
N MET A 297 2.98 22.18 -20.42
CA MET A 297 4.27 22.80 -20.78
C MET A 297 4.51 24.02 -19.89
N PHE A 298 5.77 24.48 -19.80
CA PHE A 298 6.06 25.77 -19.21
C PHE A 298 6.19 26.85 -20.28
N PHE A 299 5.72 28.05 -19.96
CA PHE A 299 6.01 29.26 -20.70
C PHE A 299 6.78 30.22 -19.79
N ALA A 300 8.01 30.54 -20.18
CA ALA A 300 8.84 31.53 -19.49
C ALA A 300 8.70 32.88 -20.20
N ALA A 301 8.15 33.88 -19.52
CA ALA A 301 7.95 35.23 -20.04
C ALA A 301 8.86 36.21 -19.32
N THR A 302 9.55 37.08 -20.07
CA THR A 302 10.41 38.12 -19.49
C THR A 302 9.71 39.47 -19.47
N ASP A 303 9.89 40.23 -18.39
CA ASP A 303 9.45 41.61 -18.27
C ASP A 303 10.38 42.52 -19.09
N GLU A 304 9.91 42.89 -20.28
CA GLU A 304 10.51 43.84 -21.24
C GLU A 304 11.58 43.33 -22.22
N ALA A 305 11.66 44.05 -23.35
CA ALA A 305 12.44 43.80 -24.55
C ALA A 305 13.97 43.97 -24.37
N VAL A 306 14.52 43.41 -23.30
CA VAL A 306 15.96 43.38 -23.03
C VAL A 306 16.50 42.06 -23.58
N PRO A 307 17.33 42.05 -24.64
CA PRO A 307 18.03 40.84 -25.02
C PRO A 307 18.91 40.41 -23.83
N PRO A 308 19.04 39.10 -23.54
CA PRO A 308 19.82 38.64 -22.40
C PRO A 308 21.20 39.32 -22.42
N LYS A 309 21.56 40.04 -21.34
CA LYS A 309 22.92 40.58 -21.14
C LYS A 309 23.91 39.43 -21.29
N THR A 310 25.12 39.70 -21.74
CA THR A 310 26.13 38.71 -22.17
C THR A 310 26.37 37.54 -21.19
N GLY A 311 26.25 37.75 -19.87
CA GLY A 311 26.32 36.66 -18.87
C GLY A 311 25.06 35.78 -18.77
N SER A 312 23.88 36.33 -19.07
CA SER A 312 22.64 35.55 -19.21
C SER A 312 22.56 34.80 -20.55
N ARG A 313 23.45 35.07 -21.51
CA ARG A 313 23.55 34.33 -22.78
C ARG A 313 24.27 32.98 -22.59
N GLU A 314 25.33 32.92 -21.78
CA GLU A 314 25.96 31.64 -21.37
C GLU A 314 25.04 30.82 -20.47
N LEU A 315 24.28 31.47 -19.57
CA LEU A 315 23.24 30.82 -18.80
C LEU A 315 22.10 30.33 -19.72
N TYR A 316 21.66 31.14 -20.70
CA TYR A 316 20.72 30.71 -21.74
C TYR A 316 21.27 29.56 -22.59
N GLU A 317 22.53 29.59 -22.98
CA GLU A 317 23.17 28.55 -23.81
C GLU A 317 23.52 27.29 -22.99
N ARG A 318 23.71 27.35 -21.67
CA ARG A 318 23.81 26.15 -20.81
C ARG A 318 22.44 25.61 -20.37
N ILE A 319 21.49 26.49 -20.06
CA ILE A 319 20.10 26.13 -19.70
C ILE A 319 19.35 25.59 -20.91
N PHE A 320 19.49 26.22 -22.08
CA PHE A 320 18.76 25.89 -23.30
C PHE A 320 19.63 25.26 -24.42
N GLY A 321 20.95 25.14 -24.28
CA GLY A 321 21.81 24.59 -25.36
C GLY A 321 21.93 23.07 -25.40
N ASN A 322 21.61 22.37 -24.31
CA ASN A 322 21.39 20.91 -24.29
C ASN A 322 19.90 20.53 -24.33
N LEU A 323 19.04 21.54 -24.29
CA LEU A 323 17.60 21.41 -24.34
C LEU A 323 17.27 21.42 -25.83
N LEU A 324 16.95 20.25 -26.39
CA LEU A 324 16.49 20.12 -27.77
C LEU A 324 15.53 21.27 -28.06
N ILE A 325 15.96 22.17 -28.96
CA ILE A 325 15.12 23.24 -29.47
C ILE A 325 13.96 22.54 -30.15
N ILE A 326 12.87 22.35 -29.41
CA ILE A 326 11.59 21.97 -29.99
C ILE A 326 11.12 23.22 -30.71
N ASN A 327 11.59 23.34 -31.97
CA ASN A 327 11.07 24.17 -33.04
C ASN A 327 10.10 25.26 -32.54
N SER A 328 10.63 26.30 -31.90
CA SER A 328 9.82 27.35 -31.26
C SER A 328 9.24 28.29 -32.32
N LYS A 329 8.24 27.81 -33.06
CA LYS A 329 7.47 28.63 -34.02
C LYS A 329 6.43 29.55 -33.36
N THR A 330 6.36 29.65 -32.03
CA THR A 330 5.35 30.48 -31.36
C THR A 330 5.98 31.54 -30.47
N ASN A 331 6.35 32.67 -31.07
CA ASN A 331 6.93 33.83 -30.37
C ASN A 331 5.97 34.55 -29.41
N SER A 332 4.75 34.05 -29.17
CA SER A 332 3.81 34.64 -28.22
C SER A 332 2.61 33.77 -27.88
N ILE A 333 2.20 33.71 -26.61
CA ILE A 333 0.93 33.10 -26.16
C ILE A 333 0.10 34.11 -25.35
N LYS A 334 -1.20 33.86 -25.19
CA LYS A 334 -2.04 34.63 -24.26
C LYS A 334 -1.83 34.07 -22.86
N ILE A 335 -1.30 34.88 -21.94
CA ILE A 335 -1.09 34.51 -20.55
C ILE A 335 -1.98 35.34 -19.61
N PRO A 336 -2.41 34.80 -18.46
CA PRO A 336 -3.13 35.55 -17.45
C PRO A 336 -2.18 36.47 -16.69
N VAL A 337 -2.38 37.78 -16.83
CA VAL A 337 -1.63 38.82 -16.11
C VAL A 337 -2.57 39.52 -15.15
N LEU A 338 -2.11 39.70 -13.91
CA LEU A 338 -2.83 40.49 -12.92
C LEU A 338 -2.62 41.98 -13.21
N ARG A 339 -3.70 42.71 -13.53
CA ARG A 339 -3.69 44.19 -13.69
C ARG A 339 -4.90 44.78 -12.98
N ASP A 340 -4.68 45.79 -12.15
CA ASP A 340 -5.76 46.48 -11.40
C ASP A 340 -6.63 45.52 -10.57
N ASN A 341 -6.01 44.54 -9.89
CA ASN A 341 -6.69 43.45 -9.15
C ASN A 341 -7.71 42.66 -10.00
N LYS A 342 -7.49 42.56 -11.31
CA LYS A 342 -8.27 41.67 -12.19
C LYS A 342 -7.34 40.89 -13.10
N LEU A 343 -7.62 39.60 -13.26
CA LEU A 343 -6.92 38.78 -14.23
C LEU A 343 -7.37 39.15 -15.64
N LYS A 344 -6.41 39.43 -16.52
CA LYS A 344 -6.65 39.68 -17.94
C LYS A 344 -5.67 38.87 -18.76
N PHE A 345 -6.16 38.20 -19.81
CA PHE A 345 -5.31 37.48 -20.74
C PHE A 345 -4.62 38.46 -21.71
N VAL A 346 -3.30 38.55 -21.65
CA VAL A 346 -2.47 39.43 -22.49
C VAL A 346 -1.55 38.58 -23.35
N LYS A 347 -1.38 38.97 -24.61
CA LYS A 347 -0.44 38.30 -25.53
C LYS A 347 0.98 38.72 -25.17
N GLN A 348 1.80 37.79 -24.71
CA GLN A 348 3.18 38.05 -24.29
C GLN A 348 4.16 37.16 -25.05
N ARG A 349 5.36 37.69 -25.33
CA ARG A 349 6.47 36.92 -25.92
C ARG A 349 7.22 36.17 -24.83
N GLY A 350 7.74 35.00 -25.17
CA GLY A 350 8.43 34.13 -24.22
C GLY A 350 8.83 32.80 -24.85
N ILE A 351 9.28 31.88 -24.01
CA ILE A 351 9.83 30.59 -24.43
C ILE A 351 8.96 29.46 -23.90
N ALA A 352 8.54 28.59 -24.81
CA ALA A 352 7.93 27.32 -24.50
C ALA A 352 9.00 26.28 -24.13
N ALA A 353 8.85 25.62 -22.99
CA ALA A 353 9.75 24.55 -22.54
C ALA A 353 8.94 23.35 -22.02
N SER A 354 9.52 22.15 -22.10
CA SER A 354 8.92 20.97 -21.49
C SER A 354 8.99 21.06 -19.96
N THR A 355 8.08 20.37 -19.28
CA THR A 355 8.10 20.26 -17.82
C THR A 355 9.40 19.64 -17.32
N ASP A 356 9.91 18.65 -18.05
CA ASP A 356 11.11 17.91 -17.67
C ASP A 356 12.35 18.79 -17.60
N SER A 357 12.46 19.75 -18.52
CA SER A 357 13.60 20.65 -18.55
C SER A 357 13.54 21.69 -17.44
N ILE A 358 12.35 22.27 -17.18
CA ILE A 358 12.19 23.24 -16.09
C ILE A 358 12.44 22.59 -14.73
N PHE A 359 11.83 21.44 -14.45
CA PHE A 359 12.08 20.74 -13.19
C PHE A 359 13.54 20.30 -13.05
N GLY A 360 14.17 19.86 -14.13
CA GLY A 360 15.59 19.52 -14.13
C GLY A 360 16.51 20.68 -13.74
N ILE A 361 16.17 21.92 -14.09
CA ILE A 361 16.91 23.13 -13.70
C ILE A 361 16.70 23.41 -12.21
N PHE A 362 15.44 23.51 -11.76
CA PHE A 362 15.12 23.87 -10.38
C PHE A 362 15.52 22.79 -9.36
N LEU A 363 15.71 21.54 -9.78
CA LEU A 363 16.27 20.47 -8.94
C LEU A 363 17.79 20.59 -8.73
N SER A 364 18.52 21.33 -9.57
CA SER A 364 19.97 21.53 -9.42
C SER A 364 20.35 22.82 -8.69
N LEU A 365 19.37 23.69 -8.39
CA LEU A 365 19.60 24.95 -7.70
C LEU A 365 19.76 24.76 -6.18
N PRO A 366 20.46 25.68 -5.50
CA PRO A 366 20.57 25.66 -4.04
C PRO A 366 19.21 25.85 -3.36
N LEU A 367 19.08 25.20 -2.20
CA LEU A 367 17.87 25.21 -1.36
C LEU A 367 17.65 26.53 -0.61
N ASP A 368 18.64 27.44 -0.62
CA ASP A 368 18.56 28.72 0.09
C ASP A 368 17.57 29.68 -0.61
N THR A 369 16.70 30.26 0.22
CA THR A 369 15.58 31.12 -0.15
C THR A 369 15.95 32.58 -0.37
N SER A 370 17.23 32.98 -0.23
CA SER A 370 17.70 34.34 -0.53
C SER A 370 17.73 34.65 -2.04
N LEU A 371 16.60 34.41 -2.68
CA LEU A 371 16.30 34.70 -4.06
C LEU A 371 15.65 36.09 -4.19
N ASP A 372 16.15 37.09 -3.45
CA ASP A 372 15.63 38.48 -3.44
C ASP A 372 15.64 39.12 -4.85
N ASN A 373 16.35 38.50 -5.79
CA ASN A 373 16.42 38.87 -7.20
C ASN A 373 15.60 37.95 -8.14
N ASN A 374 14.69 37.10 -7.68
CA ASN A 374 13.88 36.21 -8.53
C ASN A 374 12.38 36.59 -8.54
N SER A 375 11.68 36.19 -9.61
CA SER A 375 10.22 36.33 -9.67
C SER A 375 9.50 35.43 -8.67
N VAL A 376 8.26 35.77 -8.32
CA VAL A 376 7.42 34.97 -7.39
C VAL A 376 7.25 33.53 -7.90
N SER A 377 7.02 33.35 -9.20
CA SER A 377 6.92 32.02 -9.83
C SER A 377 8.21 31.20 -9.75
N SER A 378 9.38 31.85 -9.85
CA SER A 378 10.68 31.19 -9.71
C SER A 378 10.96 30.82 -8.25
N ARG A 379 10.61 31.69 -7.28
CA ARG A 379 10.68 31.37 -5.84
C ARG A 379 9.81 30.17 -5.50
N PHE A 380 8.56 30.15 -5.98
CA PHE A 380 7.65 29.02 -5.81
C PHE A 380 8.23 27.73 -6.40
N LEU A 381 8.74 27.75 -7.63
CA LEU A 381 9.33 26.57 -8.26
C LEU A 381 10.55 26.04 -7.51
N ASN A 382 11.45 26.93 -7.07
CA ASN A 382 12.62 26.52 -6.29
C ASN A 382 12.21 25.88 -4.96
N LEU A 383 11.20 26.43 -4.31
CA LEU A 383 10.71 25.87 -3.05
C LEU A 383 10.00 24.53 -3.27
N ALA A 384 9.14 24.42 -4.29
CA ALA A 384 8.45 23.19 -4.63
C ALA A 384 9.44 22.07 -4.98
N THR A 385 10.50 22.35 -5.75
CA THR A 385 11.56 21.35 -6.04
C THR A 385 12.39 21.02 -4.80
N SER A 386 12.64 21.98 -3.92
CA SER A 386 13.32 21.76 -2.63
C SER A 386 12.52 20.83 -1.71
N VAL A 387 11.22 21.09 -1.57
CA VAL A 387 10.29 20.21 -0.83
C VAL A 387 10.25 18.84 -1.49
N ALA A 388 10.13 18.75 -2.81
CA ALA A 388 10.12 17.47 -3.52
C ALA A 388 11.40 16.68 -3.26
N LEU A 389 12.56 17.34 -3.26
CA LEU A 389 13.85 16.71 -2.96
C LEU A 389 13.93 16.21 -1.51
N ALA A 390 13.42 16.99 -0.55
CA ALA A 390 13.31 16.55 0.85
C ALA A 390 12.40 15.33 0.98
N LEU A 391 11.25 15.31 0.30
CA LEU A 391 10.33 14.17 0.28
C LEU A 391 10.99 12.92 -0.33
N LEU A 392 11.75 13.08 -1.41
CA LEU A 392 12.47 11.98 -2.05
C LEU A 392 13.54 11.39 -1.12
N ARG A 393 14.32 12.24 -0.44
CA ARG A 393 15.33 11.82 0.55
C ARG A 393 14.68 11.11 1.75
N GLY A 394 13.54 11.60 2.19
CA GLY A 394 12.79 11.03 3.31
C GLY A 394 11.90 9.83 2.94
N GLY A 395 11.86 9.38 1.69
CA GLY A 395 10.96 8.31 1.25
C GLY A 395 9.46 8.65 1.37
N ALA A 396 9.14 9.94 1.42
CA ALA A 396 7.86 10.50 1.84
C ALA A 396 6.89 10.76 0.68
N PHE A 397 6.77 9.80 -0.22
CA PHE A 397 5.95 9.87 -1.41
C PHE A 397 5.37 8.49 -1.73
N ILE A 398 4.28 8.45 -2.51
CA ILE A 398 3.56 7.21 -2.84
C ILE A 398 3.17 7.18 -4.31
N PRO A 399 3.07 5.99 -4.94
CA PRO A 399 2.56 5.87 -6.29
C PRO A 399 1.03 5.85 -6.32
N GLU A 400 0.45 6.44 -7.37
CA GLU A 400 -0.99 6.53 -7.60
C GLU A 400 -1.33 6.12 -9.04
N VAL A 401 -2.47 5.44 -9.22
CA VAL A 401 -2.99 5.08 -10.53
C VAL A 401 -3.76 6.26 -11.12
N VAL A 402 -3.41 6.66 -12.34
CA VAL A 402 -4.14 7.69 -13.11
C VAL A 402 -4.73 7.04 -14.35
N MET A 403 -6.05 7.00 -14.44
CA MET A 403 -6.77 6.48 -15.61
C MET A 403 -6.66 7.46 -16.78
N LYS A 404 -6.46 6.94 -18.00
CA LYS A 404 -6.52 7.72 -19.24
C LYS A 404 -7.94 7.69 -19.83
N GLU A 405 -8.25 8.68 -20.69
CA GLU A 405 -9.53 8.72 -21.41
C GLU A 405 -9.79 7.40 -22.16
N GLY A 406 -10.98 6.83 -21.99
CA GLY A 406 -11.36 5.55 -22.62
C GLY A 406 -11.28 4.30 -21.71
N TYR A 407 -11.02 4.46 -20.40
CA TYR A 407 -11.11 3.42 -19.34
C TYR A 407 -10.26 2.15 -19.51
N ASN A 408 -9.42 2.06 -20.55
CA ASN A 408 -8.64 0.86 -20.88
C ASN A 408 -7.12 1.08 -20.82
N ALA A 409 -6.70 2.25 -20.35
CA ALA A 409 -5.30 2.59 -20.18
C ALA A 409 -5.06 3.40 -18.90
N PHE A 410 -3.89 3.24 -18.29
CA PHE A 410 -3.51 3.97 -17.10
C PHE A 410 -2.00 4.28 -17.06
N THR A 411 -1.63 5.25 -16.24
CA THR A 411 -0.24 5.59 -15.89
C THR A 411 -0.07 5.59 -14.38
N ILE A 412 1.17 5.51 -13.91
CA ILE A 412 1.51 5.74 -12.50
C ILE A 412 2.10 7.15 -12.35
N ARG A 413 1.56 7.92 -11.41
CA ARG A 413 2.19 9.16 -10.92
C ARG A 413 2.68 8.92 -9.49
N TYR A 414 3.63 9.73 -9.03
CA TYR A 414 4.07 9.75 -7.64
C TYR A 414 3.61 11.05 -6.99
N ALA A 415 3.14 10.98 -5.75
CA ALA A 415 2.56 12.11 -5.03
C ALA A 415 3.06 12.20 -3.58
N PRO A 416 3.01 13.39 -2.95
CA PRO A 416 3.44 13.55 -1.56
C PRO A 416 2.58 12.72 -0.58
N LEU A 417 3.19 12.16 0.46
CA LEU A 417 2.46 11.45 1.52
C LEU A 417 1.78 12.43 2.50
N VAL A 418 0.70 13.08 2.06
CA VAL A 418 -0.04 14.12 2.82
C VAL A 418 -0.79 13.60 4.07
N HIS A 419 -0.67 12.31 4.38
CA HIS A 419 -1.19 11.73 5.62
C HIS A 419 -0.34 12.11 6.83
N ASP A 420 0.96 12.33 6.64
CA ASP A 420 1.81 12.91 7.67
C ASP A 420 1.44 14.38 7.89
N GLU A 421 1.36 14.80 9.16
CA GLU A 421 0.97 16.16 9.53
C GLU A 421 2.00 17.20 9.09
N LYS A 422 3.30 16.89 9.20
CA LYS A 422 4.36 17.81 8.80
C LYS A 422 4.35 18.02 7.30
N ILE A 423 4.21 16.94 6.53
CA ILE A 423 4.12 17.01 5.06
C ILE A 423 2.90 17.83 4.65
N ARG A 424 1.76 17.65 5.32
CA ARG A 424 0.56 18.43 5.03
C ARG A 424 0.77 19.92 5.28
N ASN A 425 1.40 20.29 6.39
CA ASN A 425 1.71 21.68 6.70
C ASN A 425 2.66 22.28 5.63
N LEU A 426 3.67 21.53 5.19
CA LEU A 426 4.53 21.93 4.06
C LEU A 426 3.73 22.17 2.77
N MET A 427 2.75 21.33 2.48
CA MET A 427 1.87 21.52 1.32
C MET A 427 1.00 22.78 1.47
N ASP A 428 0.47 23.06 2.67
CA ASP A 428 -0.32 24.26 2.94
C ASP A 428 0.52 25.54 2.86
N ASP A 429 1.80 25.49 3.27
CA ASP A 429 2.75 26.60 3.08
C ASP A 429 3.00 26.87 1.59
N LEU A 430 3.20 25.81 0.78
CA LEU A 430 3.33 25.93 -0.68
C LEU A 430 2.07 26.52 -1.32
N LYS A 431 0.87 26.19 -0.84
CA LYS A 431 -0.39 26.82 -1.29
C LYS A 431 -0.40 28.32 -1.06
N GLY A 432 0.11 28.77 0.09
CA GLY A 432 0.23 30.19 0.41
C GLY A 432 1.22 30.95 -0.48
N ILE A 433 2.17 30.26 -1.13
CA ILE A 433 3.24 30.85 -1.95
C ILE A 433 2.92 30.79 -3.45
N MET A 434 2.13 29.80 -3.89
CA MET A 434 1.82 29.61 -5.30
C MET A 434 1.17 30.86 -5.90
N PRO A 435 1.76 31.46 -6.97
CA PRO A 435 1.14 32.60 -7.64
C PRO A 435 -0.23 32.22 -8.20
N LEU A 436 -1.22 33.09 -8.01
CA LEU A 436 -2.59 32.89 -8.48
C LEU A 436 -2.69 32.62 -10.00
N ASN A 437 -1.76 33.15 -10.78
CA ASN A 437 -1.71 33.00 -12.24
C ASN A 437 -0.66 31.98 -12.71
N PHE A 438 -0.11 31.17 -11.80
CA PHE A 438 0.95 30.21 -12.11
C PHE A 438 0.51 29.18 -13.15
N GLY A 439 -0.65 28.55 -12.97
CA GLY A 439 -1.19 27.54 -13.87
C GLY A 439 -2.43 28.00 -14.62
N PHE A 440 -2.57 27.69 -15.91
CA PHE A 440 -3.80 28.00 -16.66
C PHE A 440 -4.05 27.08 -17.88
N ARG A 441 -5.32 26.99 -18.30
CA ARG A 441 -5.75 26.32 -19.52
C ARG A 441 -5.84 27.32 -20.68
N LYS A 442 -5.01 27.11 -21.69
CA LYS A 442 -4.89 28.03 -22.84
C LYS A 442 -6.16 28.08 -23.71
N ASP A 443 -6.90 26.98 -23.76
CA ASP A 443 -8.12 26.79 -24.56
C ASP A 443 -9.38 27.37 -23.89
N LYS A 444 -9.53 27.20 -22.57
CA LYS A 444 -10.72 27.59 -21.81
C LYS A 444 -10.57 28.91 -21.07
N GLY A 445 -9.33 29.38 -20.86
CA GLY A 445 -9.07 30.56 -20.02
C GLY A 445 -9.23 30.28 -18.52
N ASP A 446 -9.28 29.00 -18.12
CA ASP A 446 -9.36 28.62 -16.71
C ASP A 446 -8.01 28.83 -16.02
N ILE A 447 -8.04 29.16 -14.74
CA ILE A 447 -6.87 29.39 -13.88
C ILE A 447 -6.78 28.28 -12.84
N MET A 448 -5.56 27.81 -12.60
CA MET A 448 -5.26 26.83 -11.58
C MET A 448 -5.36 27.47 -10.19
N THR A 449 -6.11 26.85 -9.28
CA THR A 449 -6.26 27.28 -7.89
C THR A 449 -5.08 26.83 -7.04
N GLU A 450 -5.00 27.30 -5.79
CA GLU A 450 -3.99 26.85 -4.82
C GLU A 450 -4.06 25.33 -4.56
N ASP A 451 -5.21 24.70 -4.77
CA ASP A 451 -5.34 23.24 -4.69
C ASP A 451 -4.53 22.49 -5.76
N GLY A 452 -4.12 23.17 -6.85
CA GLY A 452 -3.22 22.64 -7.86
C GLY A 452 -1.78 22.40 -7.39
N VAL A 453 -1.39 22.86 -6.19
CA VAL A 453 -0.06 22.55 -5.61
C VAL A 453 0.18 21.04 -5.51
N TYR A 454 -0.84 20.24 -5.20
CA TYR A 454 -0.71 18.79 -5.14
C TYR A 454 -0.27 18.20 -6.49
N ASP A 455 -0.89 18.65 -7.58
CA ASP A 455 -0.56 18.19 -8.92
C ASP A 455 0.82 18.66 -9.37
N VAL A 456 1.19 19.92 -9.06
CA VAL A 456 2.55 20.42 -9.33
C VAL A 456 3.60 19.57 -8.61
N MET A 457 3.40 19.29 -7.32
CA MET A 457 4.29 18.43 -6.55
C MET A 457 4.34 17.01 -7.11
N SER A 458 3.20 16.46 -7.51
CA SER A 458 3.15 15.15 -8.14
C SER A 458 3.90 15.11 -9.47
N MET A 459 3.81 16.16 -10.28
CA MET A 459 4.57 16.28 -11.53
C MET A 459 6.09 16.32 -11.28
N ILE A 460 6.55 17.06 -10.28
CA ILE A 460 7.98 17.13 -9.91
C ILE A 460 8.48 15.77 -9.41
N LEU A 461 7.75 15.14 -8.48
CA LEU A 461 8.11 13.82 -7.93
C LEU A 461 8.14 12.76 -9.03
N THR A 462 7.11 12.71 -9.88
CA THR A 462 7.02 11.78 -11.01
C THR A 462 8.17 11.98 -11.99
N HIS A 463 8.48 13.24 -12.32
CA HIS A 463 9.61 13.59 -13.17
C HIS A 463 10.92 13.02 -12.62
N PHE A 464 11.19 13.23 -11.33
CA PHE A 464 12.42 12.77 -10.71
C PHE A 464 12.51 11.24 -10.67
N VAL A 465 11.45 10.57 -10.19
CA VAL A 465 11.41 9.11 -10.07
C VAL A 465 11.67 8.44 -11.43
N HIS A 466 11.00 8.91 -12.49
CA HIS A 466 11.20 8.33 -13.82
C HIS A 466 12.53 8.75 -14.48
N ARG A 467 13.23 9.76 -13.97
CA ARG A 467 14.56 10.17 -14.45
C ARG A 467 15.67 9.34 -13.82
N VAL A 468 15.55 9.00 -12.54
CA VAL A 468 16.54 8.18 -11.82
C VAL A 468 16.53 6.74 -12.32
N ILE A 469 15.36 6.19 -12.62
CA ILE A 469 15.24 4.80 -13.03
C ILE A 469 15.42 4.68 -14.55
N THR A 470 16.52 4.06 -14.98
CA THR A 470 16.74 3.73 -16.39
C THR A 470 16.01 2.44 -16.75
N ALA A 471 15.39 2.41 -17.94
CA ALA A 471 14.57 1.29 -18.42
C ALA A 471 15.37 -0.01 -18.67
N ASP A 472 16.69 0.07 -18.63
CA ASP A 472 17.60 -0.98 -19.08
C ASP A 472 17.73 -2.14 -18.06
N VAL A 473 17.24 -1.96 -16.83
CA VAL A 473 17.38 -2.93 -15.73
C VAL A 473 16.17 -3.88 -15.62
N TYR A 474 15.00 -3.52 -16.16
CA TYR A 474 13.77 -4.28 -15.93
C TYR A 474 12.87 -4.37 -17.18
N ASP A 475 12.61 -5.59 -17.67
CA ASP A 475 11.68 -5.85 -18.76
C ASP A 475 10.27 -6.15 -18.24
N GLY A 476 9.24 -5.64 -18.94
CA GLY A 476 7.85 -5.84 -18.61
C GLY A 476 7.01 -4.56 -18.72
N LYS A 477 5.86 -4.67 -19.39
CA LYS A 477 4.94 -3.56 -19.63
C LYS A 477 4.55 -2.83 -18.33
N LEU A 478 4.20 -3.56 -17.27
CA LEU A 478 3.78 -2.97 -16.01
C LEU A 478 4.93 -2.25 -15.28
N ILE A 479 6.12 -2.82 -15.33
CA ILE A 479 7.32 -2.24 -14.73
C ILE A 479 7.63 -0.89 -15.39
N ARG A 480 7.59 -0.83 -16.72
CA ARG A 480 7.78 0.43 -17.46
C ARG A 480 6.69 1.46 -17.16
N THR A 481 5.48 1.03 -16.84
CA THR A 481 4.41 1.93 -16.37
C THR A 481 4.72 2.55 -15.01
N PHE A 482 5.25 1.77 -14.06
CA PHE A 482 5.61 2.27 -12.73
C PHE A 482 6.85 3.17 -12.75
N PHE A 483 7.86 2.81 -13.53
CA PHE A 483 9.21 3.35 -13.37
C PHE A 483 9.69 4.20 -14.55
N SER A 484 9.10 4.04 -15.73
CA SER A 484 9.53 4.75 -16.95
C SER A 484 8.47 5.72 -17.48
N GLY A 485 7.31 5.81 -16.83
CA GLY A 485 6.20 6.67 -17.22
C GLY A 485 5.45 6.22 -18.48
N GLU A 486 5.64 4.97 -18.92
CA GLU A 486 4.92 4.43 -20.08
C GLU A 486 3.43 4.24 -19.75
N THR A 487 2.56 4.48 -20.74
CA THR A 487 1.14 4.19 -20.57
C THR A 487 0.89 2.69 -20.68
N TYR A 488 0.24 2.12 -19.67
CA TYR A 488 -0.25 0.75 -19.74
C TYR A 488 -1.55 0.73 -20.54
N GLU A 489 -1.53 0.21 -21.77
CA GLU A 489 -2.75 0.04 -22.59
C GLU A 489 -3.21 -1.42 -22.58
N ALA A 490 -4.33 -1.77 -21.94
CA ALA A 490 -4.78 -3.16 -21.87
C ALA A 490 -5.08 -3.74 -23.27
N GLU A 491 -4.21 -4.62 -23.76
CA GLU A 491 -4.31 -5.25 -25.10
C GLU A 491 -5.19 -6.49 -25.05
N ARG A 492 -5.16 -7.17 -23.91
CA ARG A 492 -5.91 -8.39 -23.65
C ARG A 492 -6.99 -8.08 -22.63
N PHE A 493 -8.10 -8.82 -22.71
CA PHE A 493 -9.17 -8.63 -21.75
C PHE A 493 -8.70 -8.84 -20.30
N GLN A 494 -7.84 -9.83 -20.07
CA GLN A 494 -7.34 -10.11 -18.71
C GLN A 494 -6.56 -8.94 -18.12
N GLU A 495 -6.17 -7.95 -18.94
CA GLU A 495 -5.44 -6.77 -18.51
C GLU A 495 -6.37 -5.60 -18.12
N ARG A 496 -7.68 -5.69 -18.40
CA ARG A 496 -8.64 -4.60 -18.16
C ARG A 496 -8.75 -4.23 -16.68
N GLN A 497 -8.73 -5.23 -15.80
CA GLN A 497 -8.81 -5.00 -14.34
C GLN A 497 -7.43 -4.77 -13.69
N THR A 498 -6.35 -4.67 -14.47
CA THR A 498 -5.01 -4.45 -13.93
C THR A 498 -4.92 -3.10 -13.20
N ALA A 499 -5.49 -2.04 -13.75
CA ALA A 499 -5.48 -0.72 -13.11
C ALA A 499 -6.13 -0.74 -11.71
N LYS A 500 -7.29 -1.40 -11.60
CA LYS A 500 -8.01 -1.58 -10.32
C LYS A 500 -7.18 -2.40 -9.33
N ALA A 501 -6.64 -3.53 -9.77
CA ALA A 501 -5.80 -4.39 -8.93
C ALA A 501 -4.55 -3.65 -8.40
N VAL A 502 -3.94 -2.78 -9.22
CA VAL A 502 -2.83 -1.93 -8.79
C VAL A 502 -3.29 -0.89 -7.78
N SER A 503 -4.39 -0.19 -8.05
CA SER A 503 -4.97 0.82 -7.15
C SER A 503 -5.28 0.22 -5.77
N ASP A 504 -5.92 -0.95 -5.72
CA ASP A 504 -6.31 -1.62 -4.48
C ASP A 504 -5.13 -2.12 -3.66
N TRP A 505 -4.05 -2.47 -4.33
CA TRP A 505 -2.81 -2.84 -3.66
C TRP A 505 -2.17 -1.62 -3.02
N LEU A 506 -2.08 -0.50 -3.76
CA LEU A 506 -1.47 0.76 -3.30
C LEU A 506 -2.31 1.52 -2.27
N GLU A 507 -3.62 1.29 -2.19
CA GLU A 507 -4.50 1.93 -1.20
C GLU A 507 -4.01 1.77 0.25
N ARG A 508 -3.30 0.68 0.55
CA ARG A 508 -2.74 0.43 1.90
C ARG A 508 -1.65 1.42 2.31
N LEU A 509 -0.98 2.05 1.35
CA LEU A 509 -0.04 3.15 1.62
C LEU A 509 -0.75 4.47 1.94
N HIS A 510 -2.05 4.57 1.60
CA HIS A 510 -2.88 5.75 1.83
C HIS A 510 -3.63 5.67 3.17
N ILE A 511 -3.19 4.82 4.10
CA ILE A 511 -3.83 4.68 5.41
C ILE A 511 -3.50 5.93 6.24
N ARG A 512 -4.47 6.85 6.28
CA ARG A 512 -4.45 8.01 7.17
C ARG A 512 -4.58 7.56 8.62
N GLN A 513 -3.64 7.94 9.48
CA GLN A 513 -3.85 7.90 10.93
C GLN A 513 -4.99 8.88 11.26
N LYS A 514 -6.08 8.35 11.78
CA LYS A 514 -7.28 9.12 12.14
C LYS A 514 -7.19 9.57 13.60
N ASP A 515 -7.79 10.72 13.88
CA ASP A 515 -7.91 11.26 15.23
C ASP A 515 -8.66 10.29 16.14
N ILE A 516 -9.71 9.66 15.61
CA ILE A 516 -10.47 8.61 16.29
C ILE A 516 -9.97 7.25 15.82
N SER A 517 -9.52 6.41 16.76
CA SER A 517 -8.85 5.14 16.45
C SER A 517 -9.33 4.03 17.39
N PRO A 518 -9.43 2.77 16.91
CA PRO A 518 -9.70 1.66 17.80
C PRO A 518 -8.52 1.40 18.74
N VAL A 519 -8.84 0.85 19.90
CA VAL A 519 -7.88 0.33 20.87
C VAL A 519 -8.20 -1.14 21.07
N ILE A 520 -7.24 -2.01 20.80
CA ILE A 520 -7.39 -3.46 20.99
C ILE A 520 -7.00 -3.77 22.42
N ARG A 521 -7.96 -4.22 23.22
CA ARG A 521 -7.72 -4.62 24.60
C ARG A 521 -7.71 -6.13 24.68
N ILE A 522 -6.64 -6.68 25.24
CA ILE A 522 -6.47 -8.11 25.46
C ILE A 522 -6.39 -8.34 26.97
N GLU A 523 -7.22 -9.25 27.47
CA GLU A 523 -7.26 -9.65 28.87
C GLU A 523 -7.12 -11.17 29.00
N THR A 524 -6.63 -11.65 30.14
CA THR A 524 -6.51 -13.09 30.40
C THR A 524 -7.88 -13.66 30.75
N GLU A 525 -8.30 -14.73 30.07
CA GLU A 525 -9.56 -15.42 30.29
C GLU A 525 -9.25 -16.89 30.62
N GLY A 526 -9.04 -17.24 31.89
CA GLY A 526 -8.62 -18.59 32.29
C GLY A 526 -7.10 -18.83 32.20
N GLU A 527 -6.67 -20.09 32.14
CA GLU A 527 -5.24 -20.44 32.16
C GLU A 527 -4.55 -20.27 30.80
N ASP A 528 -5.21 -20.67 29.69
CA ASP A 528 -4.62 -20.75 28.35
C ASP A 528 -5.41 -20.00 27.26
N SER A 529 -6.31 -19.10 27.65
CA SER A 529 -7.11 -18.28 26.73
C SER A 529 -7.09 -16.80 27.08
N PHE A 530 -7.35 -15.98 26.07
CA PHE A 530 -7.36 -14.53 26.17
C PHE A 530 -8.64 -13.98 25.56
N ALA A 531 -9.23 -12.99 26.22
CA ALA A 531 -10.35 -12.23 25.72
C ALA A 531 -9.84 -11.01 24.95
N VAL A 532 -10.41 -10.77 23.77
CA VAL A 532 -10.12 -9.62 22.92
C VAL A 532 -11.36 -8.75 22.83
N GLU A 533 -11.18 -7.48 23.16
CA GLU A 533 -12.20 -6.43 23.11
C GLU A 533 -11.70 -5.25 22.29
N ILE A 534 -12.65 -4.44 21.80
CA ILE A 534 -12.35 -3.24 21.02
C ILE A 534 -12.95 -2.05 21.73
N ASP A 535 -12.10 -1.11 22.09
CA ASP A 535 -12.48 0.23 22.51
C ASP A 535 -12.15 1.25 21.42
N VAL A 536 -12.51 2.51 21.66
CA VAL A 536 -12.27 3.64 20.75
C VAL A 536 -11.75 4.83 21.55
N GLU A 537 -10.66 5.42 21.09
CA GLU A 537 -10.02 6.60 21.69
C GLU A 537 -10.03 7.80 20.73
N ASN A 538 -9.91 9.00 21.30
CA ASN A 538 -9.62 10.22 20.56
C ASN A 538 -8.18 10.65 20.84
N LYS A 539 -7.31 10.55 19.83
CA LYS A 539 -5.88 10.89 19.95
C LYS A 539 -5.62 12.38 20.07
N ARG A 540 -6.50 13.23 19.55
CA ARG A 540 -6.37 14.69 19.65
C ARG A 540 -6.69 15.23 21.03
N ASP A 541 -7.49 14.48 21.78
CA ASP A 541 -7.86 14.83 23.15
C ASP A 541 -7.48 13.70 24.10
N PRO A 542 -6.23 13.70 24.61
CA PRO A 542 -5.77 12.68 25.56
C PRO A 542 -6.58 12.64 26.87
N MET A 543 -7.40 13.66 27.16
CA MET A 543 -8.28 13.69 28.33
C MET A 543 -9.65 13.05 28.05
N ALA A 544 -9.99 12.83 26.78
CA ALA A 544 -11.23 12.14 26.42
C ALA A 544 -11.17 10.67 26.88
N PRO A 545 -12.25 10.14 27.48
CA PRO A 545 -12.26 8.76 27.94
C PRO A 545 -12.27 7.80 26.75
N VAL A 546 -11.53 6.70 26.88
CA VAL A 546 -11.63 5.55 25.97
C VAL A 546 -13.00 4.91 26.20
N ILE A 547 -13.77 4.68 25.13
CA ILE A 547 -15.13 4.13 25.21
C ILE A 547 -15.23 2.78 24.49
N PRO A 548 -16.07 1.84 24.96
CA PRO A 548 -16.28 0.58 24.26
C PRO A 548 -16.86 0.76 22.86
N LEU A 549 -16.52 -0.13 21.93
CA LEU A 549 -17.05 -0.11 20.56
C LEU A 549 -18.59 -0.16 20.51
N SER A 550 -19.22 -0.92 21.42
CA SER A 550 -20.69 -0.98 21.55
C SER A 550 -21.33 0.39 21.75
N ARG A 551 -20.71 1.25 22.56
CA ARG A 551 -21.20 2.62 22.77
C ARG A 551 -21.16 3.45 21.50
N VAL A 552 -20.18 3.24 20.63
CA VAL A 552 -20.09 3.93 19.32
C VAL A 552 -21.23 3.50 18.40
N PHE A 553 -21.57 2.21 18.38
CA PHE A 553 -22.69 1.68 17.60
C PHE A 553 -24.06 2.08 18.17
N ASP A 554 -24.20 2.22 19.48
CA ASP A 554 -25.46 2.59 20.12
C ASP A 554 -25.72 4.12 20.10
N SER A 555 -24.67 4.95 19.98
CA SER A 555 -24.78 6.42 19.98
C SER A 555 -25.41 6.96 18.70
N LYS A 556 -26.53 7.67 18.76
CA LYS A 556 -27.27 8.11 17.56
C LYS A 556 -26.71 9.35 16.86
N ASP A 557 -26.22 10.33 17.62
CA ASP A 557 -25.88 11.64 17.06
C ASP A 557 -24.37 11.86 16.98
N MET A 558 -23.69 12.00 18.13
CA MET A 558 -22.28 12.40 18.19
C MET A 558 -21.45 11.46 19.08
N VAL A 559 -20.21 11.23 18.65
CA VAL A 559 -19.17 10.52 19.40
C VAL A 559 -17.89 11.34 19.28
N PHE A 560 -17.30 11.75 20.42
CA PHE A 560 -16.13 12.65 20.45
C PHE A 560 -16.31 13.95 19.64
N SER A 561 -17.53 14.50 19.60
CA SER A 561 -17.90 15.68 18.79
C SER A 561 -17.88 15.46 17.26
N TYR A 562 -17.80 14.22 16.80
CA TYR A 562 -17.98 13.83 15.40
C TYR A 562 -19.32 13.10 15.20
N PRO A 563 -19.94 13.18 14.01
CA PRO A 563 -21.14 12.40 13.71
C PRO A 563 -20.91 10.91 13.92
N ALA A 564 -21.80 10.25 14.67
CA ALA A 564 -21.63 8.86 15.08
C ALA A 564 -21.45 7.91 13.89
N ASP A 565 -22.19 8.11 12.79
CA ASP A 565 -22.05 7.30 11.57
C ASP A 565 -20.67 7.41 10.92
N THR A 566 -20.07 8.60 10.98
CA THR A 566 -18.70 8.81 10.46
C THR A 566 -17.70 8.05 11.32
N VAL A 567 -17.84 8.12 12.65
CA VAL A 567 -16.97 7.41 13.59
C VAL A 567 -17.13 5.90 13.44
N ARG A 568 -18.36 5.37 13.37
CA ARG A 568 -18.63 3.94 13.15
C ARG A 568 -17.96 3.45 11.87
N THR A 569 -18.13 4.18 10.76
CA THR A 569 -17.52 3.83 9.48
C THR A 569 -16.00 3.82 9.55
N ASP A 570 -15.42 4.89 10.10
CA ASP A 570 -13.95 5.03 10.19
C ASP A 570 -13.32 3.99 11.13
N VAL A 571 -13.95 3.70 12.27
CA VAL A 571 -13.48 2.68 13.21
C VAL A 571 -13.66 1.27 12.64
N SER A 572 -14.83 0.96 12.06
CA SER A 572 -15.07 -0.34 11.42
C SER A 572 -14.05 -0.61 10.32
N ARG A 573 -13.71 0.40 9.52
CA ARG A 573 -12.65 0.30 8.50
C ARG A 573 -11.29 -0.03 9.10
N GLN A 574 -10.89 0.66 10.16
CA GLN A 574 -9.62 0.40 10.85
C GLN A 574 -9.57 -1.00 11.45
N VAL A 575 -10.66 -1.43 12.10
CA VAL A 575 -10.78 -2.77 12.69
C VAL A 575 -10.76 -3.86 11.62
N SER A 576 -11.42 -3.65 10.47
CA SER A 576 -11.40 -4.61 9.38
C SER A 576 -10.01 -4.78 8.77
N ILE A 577 -9.24 -3.70 8.63
CA ILE A 577 -7.81 -3.77 8.24
C ILE A 577 -7.02 -4.55 9.29
N ALA A 578 -7.21 -4.25 10.57
CA ALA A 578 -6.56 -4.96 11.67
C ALA A 578 -6.92 -6.46 11.71
N GLY A 579 -8.13 -6.80 11.27
CA GLY A 579 -8.62 -8.17 11.13
C GLY A 579 -7.79 -9.04 10.19
N GLU A 580 -7.04 -8.45 9.25
CA GLU A 580 -6.09 -9.18 8.39
C GLU A 580 -4.91 -9.76 9.21
N TYR A 581 -4.60 -9.16 10.36
CA TYR A 581 -3.50 -9.57 11.26
C TYR A 581 -4.01 -10.29 12.52
N MET A 582 -5.27 -10.06 12.91
CA MET A 582 -5.96 -10.75 14.00
C MET A 582 -7.43 -10.97 13.62
N ALA A 583 -7.73 -12.12 13.00
CA ALA A 583 -9.04 -12.43 12.46
C ALA A 583 -10.19 -12.29 13.48
N ASN A 584 -9.94 -12.57 14.75
CA ASN A 584 -10.91 -12.50 15.84
C ASN A 584 -11.46 -11.09 16.09
N LEU A 585 -10.78 -10.04 15.63
CA LEU A 585 -11.30 -8.67 15.67
C LEU A 585 -12.59 -8.51 14.84
N LEU A 586 -12.74 -9.29 13.77
CA LEU A 586 -13.94 -9.27 12.94
C LEU A 586 -15.16 -9.85 13.69
N GLU A 587 -14.95 -10.79 14.62
CA GLU A 587 -16.03 -11.33 15.47
C GLU A 587 -16.57 -10.25 16.41
N VAL A 588 -15.67 -9.52 17.08
CA VAL A 588 -16.03 -8.38 17.94
C VAL A 588 -16.72 -7.28 17.13
N LEU A 589 -16.22 -6.98 15.92
CA LEU A 589 -16.85 -5.99 15.04
C LEU A 589 -18.26 -6.42 14.60
N ASN A 590 -18.45 -7.71 14.28
CA ASN A 590 -19.74 -8.26 13.86
C ASN A 590 -20.79 -8.22 14.97
N SER A 591 -20.37 -8.45 16.21
CA SER A 591 -21.23 -8.28 17.38
C SER A 591 -21.47 -6.80 17.74
N ARG A 592 -20.89 -5.85 16.98
CA ARG A 592 -20.88 -4.41 17.27
C ARG A 592 -20.23 -4.10 18.62
N GLY A 593 -19.24 -4.88 19.04
CA GLY A 593 -18.55 -4.74 20.32
C GLY A 593 -19.38 -5.17 21.53
N ARG A 594 -20.42 -5.99 21.32
CA ARG A 594 -21.27 -6.52 22.41
C ARG A 594 -20.75 -7.85 22.96
N GLU A 595 -20.02 -8.58 22.12
CA GLU A 595 -19.37 -9.84 22.48
C GLU A 595 -17.85 -9.66 22.34
N LYS A 596 -17.13 -10.28 23.27
CA LYS A 596 -15.67 -10.41 23.22
C LYS A 596 -15.28 -11.66 22.43
N ALA A 597 -14.15 -11.61 21.73
CA ALA A 597 -13.61 -12.78 21.06
C ALA A 597 -12.64 -13.53 21.97
N ILE A 598 -12.65 -14.86 21.94
CA ILE A 598 -11.77 -15.70 22.74
C ILE A 598 -10.70 -16.30 21.84
N ILE A 599 -9.43 -16.07 22.18
CA ILE A 599 -8.28 -16.58 21.44
C ILE A 599 -7.47 -17.56 22.28
N SER A 600 -6.85 -18.53 21.62
CA SER A 600 -5.94 -19.49 22.23
C SER A 600 -4.56 -18.87 22.50
N SER A 601 -3.79 -19.53 23.36
CA SER A 601 -2.36 -19.24 23.58
C SER A 601 -1.50 -19.28 22.31
N THR A 602 -1.84 -20.14 21.35
CA THR A 602 -1.16 -20.21 20.05
C THR A 602 -1.44 -18.98 19.20
N ALA A 603 -2.71 -18.60 19.04
CA ALA A 603 -3.09 -17.41 18.29
C ALA A 603 -2.51 -16.14 18.91
N MET A 604 -2.47 -16.06 20.25
CA MET A 604 -1.85 -14.95 20.96
C MET A 604 -0.33 -14.90 20.74
N SER A 605 0.35 -16.05 20.73
CA SER A 605 1.78 -16.15 20.39
C SER A 605 2.08 -15.60 18.99
N ASP A 606 1.29 -16.00 18.01
CA ASP A 606 1.45 -15.57 16.62
C ASP A 606 1.24 -14.06 16.49
N PHE A 607 0.21 -13.52 17.15
CA PHE A 607 -0.03 -12.08 17.21
C PHE A 607 1.13 -11.31 17.87
N MET A 608 1.68 -11.82 18.98
CA MET A 608 2.80 -11.19 19.68
C MET A 608 4.11 -11.18 18.87
N THR A 609 4.25 -12.07 17.89
CA THR A 609 5.49 -12.21 17.11
C THR A 609 5.53 -11.29 15.88
N GLY A 610 4.46 -10.51 15.62
CA GLY A 610 4.49 -9.46 14.60
C GLY A 610 3.18 -8.69 14.41
N GLY A 611 2.02 -9.29 14.71
CA GLY A 611 0.72 -8.63 14.56
C GLY A 611 0.58 -7.36 15.42
N ALA A 612 1.06 -7.39 16.66
CA ALA A 612 0.98 -6.25 17.58
C ALA A 612 1.75 -5.02 17.06
N ASP A 613 2.93 -5.23 16.49
CA ASP A 613 3.76 -4.15 15.93
C ASP A 613 3.08 -3.54 14.69
N ILE A 614 2.50 -4.39 13.83
CA ILE A 614 1.78 -3.93 12.64
C ILE A 614 0.55 -3.10 13.03
N LEU A 615 -0.23 -3.53 14.04
CA LEU A 615 -1.35 -2.73 14.52
C LEU A 615 -0.88 -1.37 15.07
N THR A 616 0.24 -1.35 15.79
CA THR A 616 0.84 -0.10 16.28
C THR A 616 1.26 0.82 15.14
N LEU A 617 1.84 0.28 14.07
CA LEU A 617 2.18 1.03 12.85
C LEU A 617 0.94 1.60 12.14
N LEU A 618 -0.17 0.86 12.13
CA LEU A 618 -1.48 1.34 11.66
C LEU A 618 -2.07 2.44 12.56
N GLY A 619 -1.40 2.78 13.66
CA GLY A 619 -1.85 3.72 14.67
C GLY A 619 -2.88 3.11 15.63
N ILE A 620 -3.07 1.80 15.66
CA ILE A 620 -4.02 1.13 16.55
C ILE A 620 -3.28 0.75 17.83
N ARG A 621 -3.71 1.32 18.94
CA ARG A 621 -3.10 1.03 20.24
C ARG A 621 -3.51 -0.37 20.71
N VAL A 622 -2.53 -1.17 21.12
CA VAL A 622 -2.78 -2.50 21.70
C VAL A 622 -2.49 -2.47 23.20
N ILE A 623 -3.49 -2.79 24.01
CA ILE A 623 -3.37 -2.94 25.47
C ILE A 623 -3.28 -4.43 25.77
N ILE A 624 -2.13 -4.83 26.30
CA ILE A 624 -1.78 -6.22 26.57
C ILE A 624 -1.64 -6.41 28.10
N PRO A 625 -2.01 -7.59 28.65
CA PRO A 625 -1.84 -7.90 30.06
C PRO A 625 -0.39 -7.68 30.52
N LYS A 626 -0.21 -7.16 31.74
CA LYS A 626 1.12 -6.82 32.28
C LYS A 626 2.02 -8.05 32.37
N GLU A 627 1.42 -9.22 32.57
CA GLU A 627 2.05 -10.53 32.68
C GLU A 627 2.73 -10.93 31.36
N LEU A 628 2.12 -10.58 30.23
CA LEU A 628 2.69 -10.84 28.89
C LEU A 628 3.76 -9.84 28.47
N LYS A 629 3.81 -8.64 29.08
CA LYS A 629 4.95 -7.73 28.86
C LYS A 629 6.27 -8.28 29.39
N ARG A 630 6.23 -9.30 30.25
CA ARG A 630 7.38 -10.00 30.82
C ARG A 630 7.53 -11.40 30.25
N LEU A 631 7.19 -11.60 28.96
CA LEU A 631 7.39 -12.88 28.28
C LEU A 631 8.86 -13.29 28.35
N VAL A 632 9.08 -14.50 28.85
CA VAL A 632 10.42 -15.07 28.99
C VAL A 632 10.66 -16.05 27.86
N MET A 633 11.79 -15.93 27.17
CA MET A 633 12.21 -16.92 26.17
C MET A 633 13.11 -17.98 26.82
N PRO A 634 12.92 -19.26 26.50
CA PRO A 634 13.79 -20.32 26.99
C PRO A 634 15.18 -20.20 26.35
N ARG A 635 16.24 -20.22 27.16
CA ARG A 635 17.63 -20.28 26.69
C ARG A 635 18.28 -21.57 27.18
N ILE A 636 19.01 -22.25 26.31
CA ILE A 636 19.76 -23.44 26.69
C ILE A 636 20.93 -23.06 27.60
N ALA A 637 21.16 -23.88 28.62
CA ALA A 637 22.22 -23.72 29.59
C ALA A 637 22.91 -25.06 29.87
N ILE A 638 24.18 -24.99 30.29
CA ILE A 638 24.94 -26.13 30.81
C ILE A 638 25.16 -25.89 32.29
N LYS A 639 24.81 -26.87 33.11
CA LYS A 639 25.10 -26.86 34.54
C LYS A 639 26.23 -27.81 34.87
N ALA A 640 27.19 -27.31 35.64
CA ALA A 640 28.23 -28.11 36.26
C ALA A 640 27.78 -28.58 37.65
N GLU A 641 27.83 -29.88 37.89
CA GLU A 641 27.63 -30.49 39.20
C GLU A 641 28.84 -31.31 39.61
N LYS A 642 29.05 -31.43 40.92
CA LYS A 642 30.22 -32.11 41.46
C LYS A 642 30.06 -33.63 41.40
N LYS A 643 31.08 -34.31 40.88
CA LYS A 643 31.17 -35.77 40.87
C LYS A 643 31.68 -36.29 42.22
N GLY A 644 30.78 -36.88 43.02
CA GLY A 644 31.13 -37.52 44.29
C GLY A 644 31.52 -36.58 45.45
N LYS A 645 32.12 -37.14 46.52
CA LYS A 645 32.39 -36.41 47.79
C LYS A 645 33.81 -35.81 47.93
N GLY A 646 34.75 -36.08 47.02
CA GLY A 646 36.16 -35.61 47.09
C GLY A 646 36.35 -34.10 46.85
N ALA A 647 37.47 -33.49 47.24
CA ALA A 647 37.71 -32.05 47.02
C ALA A 647 37.90 -31.71 45.53
N ILE A 648 37.38 -30.58 45.07
CA ILE A 648 37.53 -30.12 43.68
C ILE A 648 38.89 -29.40 43.56
N SER A 649 39.71 -29.80 42.58
CA SER A 649 41.01 -29.19 42.26
C SER A 649 40.93 -28.44 40.92
N TYR A 650 41.55 -27.26 40.84
CA TYR A 650 41.55 -26.42 39.62
C TYR A 650 42.22 -27.06 38.41
N LEU A 651 43.14 -28.00 38.62
CA LEU A 651 43.94 -28.62 37.56
C LEU A 651 43.22 -29.78 36.85
N SER A 652 42.06 -30.20 37.37
CA SER A 652 41.33 -31.38 36.88
C SER A 652 39.82 -31.19 37.04
N LEU A 653 39.30 -30.02 36.65
CA LEU A 653 37.87 -29.69 36.75
C LEU A 653 37.03 -30.55 35.80
N ASP A 654 37.57 -30.92 34.65
CA ASP A 654 36.97 -31.76 33.62
C ASP A 654 36.71 -33.20 34.10
N ASP A 655 37.54 -33.75 34.99
CA ASP A 655 37.37 -35.10 35.55
C ASP A 655 36.46 -35.14 36.79
N LEU A 656 36.26 -33.99 37.46
CA LEU A 656 35.59 -33.87 38.76
C LEU A 656 34.19 -33.27 38.68
N LEU A 657 33.76 -32.82 37.51
CA LEU A 657 32.44 -32.24 37.26
C LEU A 657 31.66 -33.12 36.28
N ASP A 658 30.39 -33.36 36.60
CA ASP A 658 29.42 -33.88 35.64
C ASP A 658 28.60 -32.70 35.10
N PHE A 659 28.36 -32.72 33.79
CA PHE A 659 27.59 -31.69 33.10
C PHE A 659 26.19 -32.19 32.79
N SER A 660 25.21 -31.30 32.84
CA SER A 660 23.84 -31.58 32.45
C SER A 660 23.22 -30.43 31.68
N TRP A 661 22.30 -30.76 30.77
CA TRP A 661 21.50 -29.78 30.05
C TRP A 661 20.43 -29.17 30.97
N GLU A 662 20.42 -27.84 31.08
CA GLU A 662 19.35 -27.06 31.70
C GLU A 662 18.76 -26.06 30.70
N ILE A 663 17.52 -25.63 30.96
CA ILE A 663 16.87 -24.55 30.23
C ILE A 663 16.61 -23.43 31.21
N ALA A 664 17.22 -22.28 30.96
CA ALA A 664 16.96 -21.05 31.67
C ALA A 664 15.65 -20.42 31.19
N ILE A 665 14.74 -20.20 32.13
CA ILE A 665 13.47 -19.49 31.97
C ILE A 665 13.54 -18.28 32.91
N GLY A 666 14.22 -17.22 32.43
CA GLY A 666 14.43 -16.01 33.22
C GLY A 666 15.39 -16.31 34.36
N ASP A 667 14.92 -16.20 35.60
CA ASP A 667 15.77 -16.39 36.80
C ASP A 667 15.75 -17.84 37.33
N LYS A 668 14.95 -18.72 36.71
CA LYS A 668 14.81 -20.13 37.10
C LYS A 668 15.36 -21.03 36.00
N THR A 669 15.88 -22.19 36.36
CA THR A 669 16.28 -23.23 35.42
C THR A 669 15.43 -24.48 35.61
N ILE A 670 15.19 -25.21 34.52
CA ILE A 670 14.54 -26.53 34.52
C ILE A 670 15.39 -27.55 33.77
N SER A 671 15.18 -28.83 34.03
CA SER A 671 15.91 -29.90 33.35
C SER A 671 15.51 -30.04 31.87
N GLY A 672 16.41 -30.60 31.05
CA GLY A 672 16.12 -30.96 29.66
C GLY A 672 14.85 -31.81 29.48
N GLU A 673 14.66 -32.82 30.32
CA GLU A 673 13.51 -33.71 30.26
C GLU A 673 12.19 -33.01 30.61
N GLU A 674 12.22 -32.13 31.62
CA GLU A 674 11.07 -31.36 32.04
C GLU A 674 10.67 -30.33 30.98
N PHE A 675 11.64 -29.69 30.33
CA PHE A 675 11.37 -28.83 29.17
C PHE A 675 10.75 -29.61 28.00
N ILE A 676 11.23 -30.82 27.70
CA ILE A 676 10.62 -31.67 26.66
C ILE A 676 9.16 -32.01 27.02
N LYS A 677 8.86 -32.30 28.30
CA LYS A 677 7.48 -32.53 28.76
C LYS A 677 6.61 -31.29 28.61
N LEU A 678 7.14 -30.12 28.94
CA LEU A 678 6.45 -28.83 28.81
C LEU A 678 6.15 -28.51 27.34
N ALA A 679 7.17 -28.64 26.47
CA ALA A 679 7.05 -28.41 25.03
C ALA A 679 6.13 -29.41 24.31
N LYS A 680 5.94 -30.62 24.85
CA LYS A 680 4.97 -31.60 24.34
C LYS A 680 3.53 -31.30 24.76
N LYS A 681 3.32 -30.63 25.90
CA LYS A 681 1.99 -30.36 26.44
C LYS A 681 1.33 -29.11 25.85
N ALA A 682 2.12 -28.09 25.54
CA ALA A 682 1.59 -26.82 25.08
C ALA A 682 2.55 -26.13 24.08
N THR A 683 1.97 -25.35 23.17
CA THR A 683 2.66 -24.60 22.11
C THR A 683 2.30 -23.12 22.19
N GLY A 684 3.21 -22.23 21.81
CA GLY A 684 2.99 -20.78 21.90
C GLY A 684 3.24 -20.23 23.30
N ILE A 685 2.28 -19.49 23.87
CA ILE A 685 2.42 -18.87 25.19
C ILE A 685 1.96 -19.83 26.28
N VAL A 686 2.86 -20.23 27.18
CA VAL A 686 2.56 -21.19 28.25
C VAL A 686 2.79 -20.56 29.61
N ARG A 687 1.85 -20.74 30.54
CA ARG A 687 2.05 -20.33 31.93
C ARG A 687 2.86 -21.39 32.68
N PHE A 688 3.98 -20.98 33.27
CA PHE A 688 4.82 -21.84 34.10
C PHE A 688 5.34 -21.04 35.31
N ASN A 689 5.05 -21.51 36.52
CA ASN A 689 5.49 -20.90 37.78
C ASN A 689 5.25 -19.37 37.84
N ASP A 690 4.01 -18.96 37.55
CA ASP A 690 3.54 -17.55 37.52
C ASP A 690 4.22 -16.64 36.48
N ARG A 691 4.86 -17.21 35.47
CA ARG A 691 5.39 -16.47 34.31
C ARG A 691 4.86 -17.05 33.01
N TYR A 692 4.76 -16.20 31.98
CA TYR A 692 4.45 -16.63 30.63
C TYR A 692 5.75 -16.87 29.85
N ILE A 693 5.86 -18.05 29.25
CA ILE A 693 6.98 -18.47 28.42
C ILE A 693 6.52 -18.49 26.97
N LEU A 694 7.32 -17.91 26.08
CA LEU A 694 7.08 -18.00 24.64
C LEU A 694 7.84 -19.20 24.05
N LEU A 695 7.11 -20.21 23.59
CA LEU A 695 7.64 -21.41 22.95
C LEU A 695 7.43 -21.34 21.43
N LYS A 696 8.41 -20.75 20.72
CA LYS A 696 8.39 -20.75 19.25
C LYS A 696 8.76 -22.14 18.71
N PRO A 697 8.07 -22.67 17.68
CA PRO A 697 8.36 -24.01 17.15
C PRO A 697 9.82 -24.22 16.74
N GLN A 698 10.44 -23.20 16.14
CA GLN A 698 11.84 -23.27 15.71
C GLN A 698 12.81 -23.30 16.90
N ASP A 699 12.56 -22.48 17.92
CA ASP A 699 13.41 -22.41 19.11
C ASP A 699 13.30 -23.70 19.92
N VAL A 700 12.08 -24.22 20.10
CA VAL A 700 11.84 -25.52 20.74
C VAL A 700 12.57 -26.62 19.99
N LYS A 701 12.48 -26.67 18.65
CA LYS A 701 13.19 -27.66 17.85
C LYS A 701 14.70 -27.54 18.02
N ASN A 702 15.25 -26.34 17.94
CA ASN A 702 16.68 -26.09 18.12
C ASN A 702 17.17 -26.54 19.51
N ILE A 703 16.40 -26.25 20.57
CA ILE A 703 16.71 -26.64 21.95
C ILE A 703 16.64 -28.17 22.09
N VAL A 704 15.59 -28.82 21.58
CA VAL A 704 15.43 -30.28 21.65
C VAL A 704 16.51 -31.00 20.86
N ASP A 705 16.85 -30.52 19.66
CA ASP A 705 17.93 -31.08 18.82
C ASP A 705 19.29 -30.95 19.51
N ARG A 706 19.53 -29.86 20.27
CA ARG A 706 20.73 -29.68 21.11
C ARG A 706 20.74 -30.62 22.31
N ILE A 707 19.62 -30.75 23.04
CA ILE A 707 19.52 -31.65 24.22
C ILE A 707 19.79 -33.11 23.84
N ASN A 708 19.37 -33.52 22.64
CA ASN A 708 19.60 -34.87 22.12
C ASN A 708 21.06 -35.12 21.65
N LYS A 709 21.92 -34.10 21.61
CA LYS A 709 23.35 -34.25 21.31
C LYS A 709 24.15 -34.45 22.60
N PRO A 710 25.28 -35.17 22.53
CA PRO A 710 26.20 -35.26 23.65
C PRO A 710 26.66 -33.86 24.08
N LEU A 711 26.85 -33.68 25.39
CA LEU A 711 27.39 -32.44 25.94
C LEU A 711 28.79 -32.16 25.35
N PRO A 712 29.13 -30.89 25.09
CA PRO A 712 30.45 -30.53 24.61
C PRO A 712 31.51 -30.98 25.62
N ALA A 713 32.64 -31.50 25.13
CA ALA A 713 33.79 -31.81 25.96
C ALA A 713 34.48 -30.49 26.35
N LEU A 714 34.28 -30.03 27.57
CA LEU A 714 34.83 -28.78 28.08
C LEU A 714 36.16 -29.05 28.78
N SER A 715 37.23 -28.37 28.37
CA SER A 715 38.50 -28.44 29.09
C SER A 715 38.42 -27.67 30.42
N SER A 716 39.33 -27.95 31.37
CA SER A 716 39.44 -27.17 32.61
C SER A 716 39.54 -25.66 32.37
N MET A 717 40.19 -25.23 31.29
CA MET A 717 40.31 -23.80 30.91
C MET A 717 38.98 -23.23 30.41
N ASP A 718 38.24 -24.00 29.60
CA ASP A 718 36.91 -23.61 29.11
C ASP A 718 35.91 -23.47 30.26
N ILE A 719 35.98 -24.37 31.25
CA ILE A 719 35.12 -24.35 32.45
C ILE A 719 35.35 -23.09 33.28
N ILE A 720 36.62 -22.72 33.50
CA ILE A 720 36.98 -21.51 34.25
C ILE A 720 36.51 -20.27 33.47
N HIS A 721 36.82 -20.20 32.18
CA HIS A 721 36.41 -19.09 31.33
C HIS A 721 34.88 -18.94 31.32
N ALA A 722 34.15 -20.03 31.10
CA ALA A 722 32.69 -20.07 31.12
C ALA A 722 32.09 -19.65 32.47
N ALA A 723 32.75 -19.99 33.58
CA ALA A 723 32.28 -19.60 34.90
C ALA A 723 32.43 -18.11 35.18
N PHE A 724 33.43 -17.45 34.59
CA PHE A 724 33.61 -15.99 34.67
C PHE A 724 32.74 -15.23 33.68
N THR A 725 32.61 -15.71 32.43
CA THR A 725 31.80 -15.05 31.40
C THR A 725 30.31 -15.34 31.54
N GLY A 726 29.94 -16.42 32.23
CA GLY A 726 28.57 -16.92 32.30
C GLY A 726 28.09 -17.59 31.02
N GLU A 727 28.96 -17.78 30.02
CA GLU A 727 28.61 -18.35 28.72
C GLU A 727 29.71 -19.25 28.15
N VAL A 728 29.31 -20.34 27.49
CA VAL A 728 30.19 -21.29 26.78
C VAL A 728 29.56 -21.70 25.45
N GLU A 729 30.32 -21.57 24.35
CA GLU A 729 29.85 -21.88 22.98
C GLU A 729 28.47 -21.26 22.62
N GLY A 730 28.20 -20.03 23.11
CA GLY A 730 26.94 -19.32 22.91
C GLY A 730 25.77 -19.80 23.77
N MET A 731 26.03 -20.62 24.79
CA MET A 731 25.05 -21.14 25.74
C MET A 731 25.33 -20.58 27.14
N LEU A 732 24.30 -20.46 27.97
CA LEU A 732 24.49 -20.01 29.35
C LEU A 732 25.23 -21.08 30.17
N PHE A 733 26.17 -20.69 31.02
CA PHE A 733 26.90 -21.60 31.89
C PHE A 733 26.53 -21.35 33.35
N ASN A 734 26.01 -22.38 34.00
CA ASN A 734 25.72 -22.38 35.43
C ASN A 734 26.82 -23.17 36.17
N PRO A 735 27.74 -22.51 36.88
CA PRO A 735 28.83 -23.21 37.57
C PRO A 735 28.35 -24.11 38.72
N GLY A 736 27.10 -23.95 39.18
CA GLY A 736 26.61 -24.66 40.36
C GLY A 736 27.31 -24.23 41.66
N ILE A 737 26.88 -24.77 42.79
CA ILE A 737 27.34 -24.30 44.12
C ILE A 737 28.80 -24.68 44.38
N ALA A 738 29.22 -25.87 43.92
CA ALA A 738 30.53 -26.41 44.25
C ALA A 738 31.65 -25.70 43.49
N LEU A 739 31.50 -25.47 42.18
CA LEU A 739 32.47 -24.73 41.39
C LEU A 739 32.50 -23.25 41.76
N ARG A 740 31.34 -22.65 42.06
CA ARG A 740 31.27 -21.24 42.49
C ARG A 740 32.03 -20.99 43.80
N LYS A 741 31.89 -21.88 44.79
CA LYS A 741 32.69 -21.82 46.04
C LYS A 741 34.19 -21.95 45.82
N VAL A 742 34.59 -22.72 44.82
CA VAL A 742 35.99 -22.87 44.45
C VAL A 742 36.47 -21.58 43.80
N LEU A 743 35.73 -21.03 42.83
CA LEU A 743 36.08 -19.77 42.18
C LEU A 743 36.08 -18.55 43.12
N ASP A 744 35.22 -18.52 44.14
CA ASP A 744 35.20 -17.45 45.15
C ASP A 744 36.41 -17.51 46.11
N GLN A 745 37.21 -18.59 46.08
CA GLN A 745 38.44 -18.76 46.86
C GLN A 745 39.72 -18.43 46.07
N LEU A 746 39.58 -18.11 44.78
CA LEU A 746 40.61 -17.47 43.95
C LEU A 746 40.51 -15.95 44.08
#